data_AF-Q4S5V0-F1
#
_entry.id   AF-Q4S5V0-F1
#
_cell.length_a   1.000
_cell.length_b   1.000
_cell.length_c   1.000
_cell.angle_alpha   90.00
_cell.angle_beta   90.00
_cell.angle_gamma   90.00
#
_symmetry.space_group_name_H-M   'P 1'
#
loop_
_entity.id
_entity.type
_entity.pdbx_description
1 polymer ?
#
loop_
_entity_poly.entity_id
_entity_poly.type
_entity_poly.pdbx_seq_one_letter_code
_entity_poly.pdbx_strand_id
1 'polypeptide(L)'
;QRECISIHVGQAGVQIGNACWELYCLEHGIQPDGQMPSDKTIGGGDDSFNTFFSETGAGKHVPRAVFVDLEPSVIDEVRTGTYRQLFHPEQLITGKEDAANNYARGHYTVGKELIDVVLDRIRKLSDQCTGLQGFLVFHSFGGGTGSGFTSLLMERLSVDYGKKSKLEFSVYPAPQVSTAVVEPYNSILTTHTTLEHSDCAFMVDNEAIYDICRRNLDIELPTYTNLNRLISQIVSSITASLRFDGALNVDLTEFQTNLVPYPRIHFPLATYAPRECISIHVGQAGVQIGNACWELYCLEHGIQPDGKMPSDKTVGGGDDSFNTFFSETGAGKHVPRAIFVDLEPSVIDEVRTGTYRQLFHPEQLITGKEDAANNYARGHYTVGKELIDVVLDRIRKLLWRWDWFSFTSLLMERLSVDYGKKSKLEFSVYPAPQVSTAVVEPYNSILTTHTTLEHSDCAFMVDNEAIYDICRRNLDIELPTYTNLNRLISQIVSSITASLRFDGALNVDLTEFQTNLVPYPRIHFPLATYAPVISAGGFVSRFGEKQGLEGQRECISIHVGQAGVQIGNACWELYCLEHGIQPDGKMPSDKTVGGGDDSFNTFFSETGAGKHVPRAIFVDLEPSVIDEVRTGTYRQLFHPEQLITGKEDAANNYARGHYTVGKELIDVVLDRIRKLVSSYFKSNSKPSLHHSDSCVPLCLFHKQSDQCTGLQGFLVFHSFGGGTGSSFTSLLMERLSVDYGKKSKLEFSVYPAPQVSTAVVEPYNSILTTHTTLEHSDCAFMVDNEAIYDICRRNLDIEHPTYTNLNRLISQIVSSITASLRFDGALNVDLTEFQTNLVPYPRIHFPLATYAPVISAEKAYHEQLTVAEITNACFEPANQLVKCDPRHGKYMACCLLYRGDVVPKDVNAAIATIKTKRTIQFVDWCPTGFKVGINYQPPTVVPGGDLAKVQRAVCMLSNTTAIAEAWARLDHKFDLMYAKRAFVFWYVGEGMEEGEFSEAREDMAALEKDYEEVGADTMGDEDEDGEEY
;
A
#
# COMPACT_ATOMS: atom_id res chain seq x y z
N GLN A 1 -16.47 -23.23 -0.43
CA GLN A 1 -15.31 -22.49 0.09
C GLN A 1 -14.48 -21.98 -1.10
N ARG A 2 -13.28 -21.42 -0.89
CA ARG A 2 -12.23 -21.40 -1.94
C ARG A 2 -11.66 -22.83 -1.98
N GLU A 3 -11.76 -23.57 -3.07
CA GLU A 3 -11.29 -24.97 -3.13
C GLU A 3 -10.31 -25.19 -4.28
N CYS A 4 -9.23 -25.93 -4.04
CA CYS A 4 -8.15 -26.16 -4.99
C CYS A 4 -7.92 -27.66 -5.21
N ILE A 5 -7.45 -28.05 -6.40
CA ILE A 5 -7.03 -29.44 -6.70
C ILE A 5 -5.54 -29.46 -7.05
N SER A 6 -4.75 -30.25 -6.34
CA SER A 6 -3.32 -30.42 -6.63
C SER A 6 -3.08 -31.66 -7.50
N ILE A 7 -2.33 -31.50 -8.59
CA ILE A 7 -2.02 -32.55 -9.55
C ILE A 7 -0.50 -32.74 -9.58
N HIS A 8 -0.02 -33.92 -9.20
CA HIS A 8 1.40 -34.24 -9.04
C HIS A 8 1.82 -35.24 -10.12
N VAL A 9 2.63 -34.81 -11.10
CA VAL A 9 2.91 -35.57 -12.33
C VAL A 9 4.39 -35.92 -12.48
N GLY A 10 4.65 -37.22 -12.61
CA GLY A 10 5.99 -37.78 -12.76
C GLY A 10 6.81 -37.74 -11.46
N GLN A 11 7.90 -38.50 -11.41
CA GLN A 11 8.83 -38.58 -10.26
C GLN A 11 9.05 -37.25 -9.51
N ALA A 12 9.41 -36.17 -10.20
CA ALA A 12 9.65 -34.87 -9.58
C ALA A 12 8.38 -34.32 -8.90
N GLY A 13 7.25 -34.26 -9.62
CA GLY A 13 5.98 -33.77 -9.10
C GLY A 13 5.47 -34.60 -7.93
N VAL A 14 5.58 -35.94 -8.02
CA VAL A 14 5.19 -36.89 -6.97
C VAL A 14 6.03 -36.72 -5.70
N GLN A 15 7.36 -36.62 -5.84
CA GLN A 15 8.26 -36.50 -4.68
C GLN A 15 8.20 -35.12 -4.03
N ILE A 16 7.99 -34.04 -4.79
CA ILE A 16 7.68 -32.71 -4.26
C ILE A 16 6.32 -32.72 -3.55
N GLY A 17 5.29 -33.32 -4.16
CA GLY A 17 3.96 -33.45 -3.57
C GLY A 17 3.99 -34.12 -2.21
N ASN A 18 4.73 -35.24 -2.08
CA ASN A 18 4.88 -35.94 -0.81
C ASN A 18 5.52 -35.06 0.29
N ALA A 19 6.49 -34.21 -0.06
CA ALA A 19 7.08 -33.23 0.88
C ALA A 19 6.12 -32.05 1.20
N CYS A 20 5.31 -31.60 0.24
CA CYS A 20 4.29 -30.57 0.47
C CYS A 20 3.18 -31.06 1.40
N TRP A 21 2.66 -32.28 1.21
CA TRP A 21 1.62 -32.82 2.09
C TRP A 21 2.16 -33.25 3.47
N GLU A 22 3.44 -33.65 3.58
CA GLU A 22 4.11 -33.77 4.90
C GLU A 22 4.05 -32.43 5.65
N LEU A 23 4.37 -31.33 4.98
CA LEU A 23 4.40 -30.00 5.56
C LEU A 23 2.99 -29.45 5.88
N TYR A 24 2.03 -29.53 4.95
CA TYR A 24 0.64 -29.09 5.19
C TYR A 24 -0.03 -29.85 6.35
N CYS A 25 0.26 -31.15 6.53
CA CYS A 25 -0.26 -31.89 7.67
C CYS A 25 0.32 -31.40 9.00
N LEU A 26 1.62 -31.06 9.05
CA LEU A 26 2.25 -30.49 10.23
C LEU A 26 1.68 -29.10 10.56
N GLU A 27 1.58 -28.21 9.56
CA GLU A 27 1.07 -26.84 9.72
C GLU A 27 -0.38 -26.81 10.24
N HIS A 28 -1.28 -27.61 9.66
CA HIS A 28 -2.68 -27.71 10.13
C HIS A 28 -2.87 -28.68 11.32
N GLY A 29 -1.81 -29.36 11.77
CA GLY A 29 -1.85 -30.31 12.91
C GLY A 29 -2.60 -31.64 12.64
N ILE A 30 -2.83 -31.97 11.37
CA ILE A 30 -3.49 -33.19 10.92
C ILE A 30 -2.51 -34.38 11.04
N GLN A 31 -2.94 -35.48 11.62
CA GLN A 31 -2.10 -36.68 11.79
C GLN A 31 -1.93 -37.44 10.45
N PRO A 32 -0.86 -38.26 10.29
CA PRO A 32 -0.60 -39.00 9.03
C PRO A 32 -1.68 -40.00 8.58
N ASP A 33 -2.70 -40.25 9.41
CA ASP A 33 -3.89 -41.05 9.09
C ASP A 33 -5.12 -40.20 8.67
N GLY A 34 -5.01 -38.86 8.70
CA GLY A 34 -6.07 -37.91 8.36
C GLY A 34 -6.97 -37.48 9.54
N GLN A 35 -6.66 -37.86 10.79
CA GLN A 35 -7.41 -37.43 11.98
C GLN A 35 -6.82 -36.18 12.64
N MET A 36 -7.64 -35.42 13.36
CA MET A 36 -7.20 -34.33 14.25
C MET A 36 -7.31 -34.74 15.72
N PRO A 37 -6.36 -34.32 16.60
CA PRO A 37 -6.47 -34.57 18.05
C PRO A 37 -7.70 -33.88 18.68
N SER A 38 -8.39 -34.58 19.58
CA SER A 38 -9.67 -34.15 20.17
C SER A 38 -9.64 -32.75 20.80
N ASP A 39 -8.54 -32.41 21.47
CA ASP A 39 -8.47 -31.26 22.36
C ASP A 39 -8.32 -29.92 21.62
N LYS A 40 -8.09 -29.93 20.30
CA LYS A 40 -8.10 -28.73 19.45
C LYS A 40 -9.50 -28.27 19.02
N THR A 41 -10.56 -29.02 19.32
CA THR A 41 -11.93 -28.74 18.82
C THR A 41 -12.68 -27.61 19.56
N ILE A 42 -12.06 -26.92 20.52
CA ILE A 42 -12.68 -25.86 21.33
C ILE A 42 -11.88 -24.56 21.16
N GLY A 43 -11.93 -23.98 19.95
CA GLY A 43 -11.00 -22.90 19.55
C GLY A 43 -11.46 -21.91 18.48
N GLY A 44 -12.74 -21.88 18.10
CA GLY A 44 -13.32 -20.75 17.37
C GLY A 44 -12.87 -20.49 15.93
N GLY A 45 -13.25 -21.39 15.01
CA GLY A 45 -13.74 -20.94 13.69
C GLY A 45 -12.73 -20.53 12.61
N ASP A 46 -11.62 -21.26 12.47
CA ASP A 46 -10.87 -21.27 11.21
C ASP A 46 -11.11 -22.58 10.42
N ASP A 47 -11.78 -22.47 9.28
CA ASP A 47 -12.09 -23.55 8.33
C ASP A 47 -11.06 -23.63 7.18
N SER A 48 -9.97 -22.85 7.21
CA SER A 48 -9.01 -22.63 6.12
C SER A 48 -8.43 -23.90 5.46
N PHE A 49 -8.22 -24.97 6.23
CA PHE A 49 -7.73 -26.25 5.71
C PHE A 49 -8.68 -26.89 4.66
N ASN A 50 -9.97 -26.55 4.66
CA ASN A 50 -10.94 -27.03 3.68
C ASN A 50 -10.64 -26.61 2.23
N THR A 51 -9.74 -25.65 2.00
CA THR A 51 -9.25 -25.30 0.66
C THR A 51 -8.56 -26.48 -0.03
N PHE A 52 -7.79 -27.26 0.73
CA PHE A 52 -6.93 -28.34 0.23
C PHE A 52 -7.34 -29.73 0.69
N PHE A 53 -8.13 -29.85 1.74
CA PHE A 53 -8.67 -31.11 2.23
C PHE A 53 -10.17 -31.22 1.95
N SER A 54 -10.68 -32.45 1.89
CA SER A 54 -12.10 -32.78 1.97
C SER A 54 -12.36 -33.60 3.24
N GLU A 55 -13.38 -33.22 4.01
CA GLU A 55 -13.82 -34.01 5.16
C GLU A 55 -14.69 -35.19 4.69
N THR A 56 -14.32 -36.39 5.10
CA THR A 56 -15.18 -37.58 4.96
C THR A 56 -16.16 -37.65 6.12
N GLY A 57 -17.35 -38.23 5.92
CA GLY A 57 -18.39 -38.39 6.95
C GLY A 57 -18.04 -39.29 8.16
N ALA A 58 -16.76 -39.56 8.38
CA ALA A 58 -16.19 -40.20 9.55
C ALA A 58 -15.21 -39.28 10.33
N GLY A 59 -15.17 -37.97 10.04
CA GLY A 59 -14.28 -37.00 10.71
C GLY A 59 -12.84 -37.01 10.22
N LYS A 60 -12.57 -37.66 9.08
CA LYS A 60 -11.23 -37.81 8.51
C LYS A 60 -11.04 -36.91 7.29
N HIS A 61 -9.92 -36.21 7.27
CA HIS A 61 -9.52 -35.25 6.24
C HIS A 61 -8.68 -35.97 5.18
N VAL A 62 -9.03 -35.77 3.90
CA VAL A 62 -8.36 -36.38 2.74
C VAL A 62 -7.92 -35.27 1.78
N PRO A 63 -6.66 -35.24 1.32
CA PRO A 63 -6.19 -34.26 0.34
C PRO A 63 -7.00 -34.23 -0.94
N ARG A 64 -7.26 -33.04 -1.49
CA ARG A 64 -7.82 -32.83 -2.85
C ARG A 64 -6.71 -32.97 -3.90
N ALA A 65 -6.04 -34.12 -3.88
CA ALA A 65 -4.86 -34.39 -4.70
C ALA A 65 -5.10 -35.49 -5.73
N VAL A 66 -4.35 -35.46 -6.83
CA VAL A 66 -4.14 -36.58 -7.76
C VAL A 66 -2.63 -36.73 -7.98
N PHE A 67 -2.11 -37.94 -7.86
CA PHE A 67 -0.73 -38.28 -8.17
C PHE A 67 -0.73 -39.22 -9.38
N VAL A 68 0.13 -38.94 -10.36
CA VAL A 68 0.23 -39.73 -11.60
C VAL A 68 1.69 -39.95 -11.96
N ASP A 69 2.07 -41.20 -12.19
CA ASP A 69 3.22 -41.53 -13.03
C ASP A 69 2.89 -42.70 -13.96
N LEU A 70 3.61 -42.80 -15.08
CA LEU A 70 3.49 -43.87 -16.06
C LEU A 70 4.25 -45.13 -15.59
N GLU A 71 5.24 -44.97 -14.71
CA GLU A 71 5.86 -46.05 -13.93
C GLU A 71 5.27 -46.14 -12.50
N PRO A 72 5.07 -47.34 -11.91
CA PRO A 72 4.52 -47.46 -10.56
C PRO A 72 5.45 -47.05 -9.40
N SER A 73 6.78 -47.00 -9.59
CA SER A 73 7.78 -46.95 -8.51
C SER A 73 7.56 -45.84 -7.48
N VAL A 74 7.54 -44.58 -7.92
CA VAL A 74 7.38 -43.40 -7.04
C VAL A 74 6.01 -43.30 -6.37
N ILE A 75 4.97 -43.89 -6.98
CA ILE A 75 3.62 -43.94 -6.40
C ILE A 75 3.52 -45.08 -5.37
N ASP A 76 4.23 -46.19 -5.59
CA ASP A 76 4.33 -47.28 -4.61
C ASP A 76 5.11 -46.87 -3.36
N GLU A 77 6.06 -45.94 -3.45
CA GLU A 77 6.65 -45.26 -2.29
C GLU A 77 5.58 -44.52 -1.47
N VAL A 78 4.68 -43.75 -2.10
CA VAL A 78 3.57 -43.06 -1.41
C VAL A 78 2.56 -44.06 -0.82
N ARG A 79 2.25 -45.15 -1.53
CA ARG A 79 1.35 -46.24 -1.05
C ARG A 79 1.94 -47.04 0.12
N THR A 80 3.25 -46.99 0.36
CA THR A 80 3.93 -47.74 1.44
C THR A 80 4.49 -46.87 2.57
N GLY A 81 4.72 -45.58 2.33
CA GLY A 81 5.27 -44.62 3.29
C GLY A 81 4.33 -44.20 4.42
N THR A 82 4.79 -43.26 5.25
CA THR A 82 4.11 -42.81 6.48
C THR A 82 2.69 -42.32 6.23
N TYR A 83 2.50 -41.49 5.20
CA TYR A 83 1.21 -40.86 4.83
C TYR A 83 0.32 -41.74 3.94
N ARG A 84 0.63 -43.04 3.77
CA ARG A 84 -0.15 -43.99 2.94
C ARG A 84 -1.64 -44.10 3.28
N GLN A 85 -2.05 -43.67 4.47
CA GLN A 85 -3.46 -43.64 4.88
C GLN A 85 -4.15 -42.30 4.57
N LEU A 86 -3.40 -41.22 4.37
CA LEU A 86 -3.93 -39.88 4.13
C LEU A 86 -4.67 -39.79 2.79
N PHE A 87 -4.08 -40.34 1.73
CA PHE A 87 -4.61 -40.30 0.36
C PHE A 87 -5.62 -41.44 0.10
N HIS A 88 -6.63 -41.17 -0.73
CA HIS A 88 -7.54 -42.19 -1.22
C HIS A 88 -6.88 -43.03 -2.33
N PRO A 89 -7.00 -44.37 -2.37
CA PRO A 89 -6.29 -45.20 -3.36
C PRO A 89 -6.56 -44.85 -4.82
N GLU A 90 -7.74 -44.29 -5.14
CA GLU A 90 -8.08 -43.85 -6.51
C GLU A 90 -7.41 -42.53 -6.93
N GLN A 91 -6.75 -41.81 -6.01
CA GLN A 91 -5.94 -40.62 -6.29
C GLN A 91 -4.50 -40.97 -6.70
N LEU A 92 -4.07 -42.22 -6.49
CA LEU A 92 -2.70 -42.68 -6.70
C LEU A 92 -2.63 -43.52 -7.99
N ILE A 93 -2.49 -42.84 -9.13
CA ILE A 93 -2.63 -43.42 -10.47
C ILE A 93 -1.25 -43.85 -11.01
N THR A 94 -1.18 -45.08 -11.54
CA THR A 94 0.05 -45.68 -12.06
C THR A 94 -0.18 -46.32 -13.42
N GLY A 95 0.67 -45.99 -14.40
CA GLY A 95 0.75 -46.69 -15.67
C GLY A 95 1.37 -48.09 -15.58
N LYS A 96 1.72 -48.65 -16.75
CA LYS A 96 2.36 -49.97 -16.91
C LYS A 96 3.68 -49.94 -17.67
N GLU A 97 4.01 -48.79 -18.26
CA GLU A 97 5.20 -48.58 -19.08
C GLU A 97 5.75 -47.18 -18.79
N ASP A 98 7.06 -47.08 -18.57
CA ASP A 98 7.76 -45.82 -18.39
C ASP A 98 7.85 -45.00 -19.71
N ALA A 99 7.82 -43.67 -19.62
CA ALA A 99 8.07 -42.76 -20.72
C ALA A 99 9.54 -42.78 -21.24
N ALA A 100 10.47 -43.40 -20.52
CA ALA A 100 11.88 -43.54 -20.87
C ALA A 100 12.57 -42.19 -21.12
N ASN A 101 12.23 -41.20 -20.28
CA ASN A 101 12.62 -39.80 -20.42
C ASN A 101 12.34 -39.18 -21.81
N ASN A 102 11.32 -39.65 -22.54
CA ASN A 102 10.98 -39.15 -23.87
C ASN A 102 9.61 -38.44 -23.87
N TYR A 103 9.60 -37.12 -24.13
CA TYR A 103 8.38 -36.31 -24.25
C TYR A 103 7.33 -36.96 -25.16
N ALA A 104 7.73 -37.45 -26.33
CA ALA A 104 6.81 -37.99 -27.32
C ALA A 104 6.15 -39.31 -26.85
N ARG A 105 6.81 -40.07 -25.96
CA ARG A 105 6.20 -41.27 -25.33
C ARG A 105 5.22 -40.88 -24.21
N GLY A 106 5.52 -39.82 -23.46
CA GLY A 106 4.59 -39.24 -22.49
C GLY A 106 3.35 -38.61 -23.14
N HIS A 107 3.52 -37.90 -24.25
CA HIS A 107 2.45 -37.13 -24.91
C HIS A 107 1.63 -37.95 -25.92
N TYR A 108 2.28 -38.58 -26.91
CA TYR A 108 1.57 -39.13 -28.07
C TYR A 108 1.20 -40.61 -27.97
N THR A 109 1.84 -41.38 -27.08
CA THR A 109 1.62 -42.83 -26.96
C THR A 109 1.20 -43.27 -25.56
N VAL A 110 2.13 -43.54 -24.64
CA VAL A 110 1.82 -44.21 -23.35
C VAL A 110 0.93 -43.36 -22.45
N GLY A 111 1.24 -42.07 -22.29
CA GLY A 111 0.39 -41.18 -21.48
C GLY A 111 -1.00 -40.95 -22.11
N LYS A 112 -1.12 -41.07 -23.43
CA LYS A 112 -2.41 -41.02 -24.13
C LYS A 112 -3.31 -42.23 -23.84
N GLU A 113 -2.77 -43.34 -23.34
CA GLU A 113 -3.58 -44.46 -22.82
C GLU A 113 -4.07 -44.22 -21.38
N LEU A 114 -3.45 -43.29 -20.63
CA LEU A 114 -3.77 -43.01 -19.23
C LEU A 114 -4.59 -41.72 -19.04
N ILE A 115 -4.55 -40.78 -20.00
CA ILE A 115 -5.16 -39.44 -19.88
C ILE A 115 -6.64 -39.46 -19.50
N ASP A 116 -7.45 -40.32 -20.14
CA ASP A 116 -8.90 -40.41 -19.86
C ASP A 116 -9.18 -40.88 -18.42
N VAL A 117 -8.32 -41.73 -17.86
CA VAL A 117 -8.42 -42.19 -16.47
C VAL A 117 -8.10 -41.05 -15.51
N VAL A 118 -7.07 -40.25 -15.81
CA VAL A 118 -6.68 -39.09 -14.98
C VAL A 118 -7.75 -38.01 -15.01
N LEU A 119 -8.31 -37.69 -16.18
CA LEU A 119 -9.40 -36.72 -16.33
C LEU A 119 -10.68 -37.16 -15.60
N ASP A 120 -11.04 -38.44 -15.64
CA ASP A 120 -12.15 -38.99 -14.84
C ASP A 120 -11.93 -38.83 -13.32
N ARG A 121 -10.69 -38.93 -12.83
CA ARG A 121 -10.39 -38.69 -11.40
C ARG A 121 -10.38 -37.23 -11.03
N ILE A 122 -9.81 -36.36 -11.86
CA ILE A 122 -9.86 -34.90 -11.66
C ILE A 122 -11.32 -34.43 -11.65
N ARG A 123 -12.14 -34.93 -12.59
CA ARG A 123 -13.58 -34.64 -12.66
C ARG A 123 -14.33 -35.08 -11.40
N LYS A 124 -14.08 -36.28 -10.89
CA LYS A 124 -14.70 -36.76 -9.65
C LYS A 124 -14.31 -35.93 -8.42
N LEU A 125 -13.13 -35.31 -8.41
CA LEU A 125 -12.74 -34.36 -7.37
C LEU A 125 -13.35 -32.96 -7.60
N SER A 126 -13.46 -32.47 -8.84
CA SER A 126 -14.13 -31.19 -9.12
C SER A 126 -15.64 -31.24 -8.84
N ASP A 127 -16.29 -32.37 -9.13
CA ASP A 127 -17.70 -32.64 -8.79
C ASP A 127 -17.91 -32.75 -7.25
N GLN A 128 -16.84 -32.87 -6.46
CA GLN A 128 -16.82 -32.83 -4.99
C GLN A 128 -16.39 -31.47 -4.41
N CYS A 129 -16.17 -30.45 -5.25
CA CYS A 129 -15.87 -29.09 -4.82
C CYS A 129 -17.13 -28.21 -4.90
N THR A 130 -17.40 -27.42 -3.86
CA THR A 130 -18.48 -26.42 -3.90
C THR A 130 -18.09 -25.17 -4.70
N GLY A 131 -16.80 -24.85 -4.72
CA GLY A 131 -16.23 -23.64 -5.31
C GLY A 131 -14.79 -23.85 -5.76
N LEU A 132 -14.56 -24.80 -6.68
CA LEU A 132 -13.25 -25.01 -7.29
C LEU A 132 -12.74 -23.71 -7.94
N GLN A 133 -11.62 -23.17 -7.46
CA GLN A 133 -10.95 -22.02 -8.08
C GLN A 133 -10.11 -22.47 -9.28
N GLY A 134 -9.28 -23.50 -9.10
CA GLY A 134 -8.27 -23.90 -10.07
C GLY A 134 -7.43 -25.10 -9.66
N PHE A 135 -6.37 -25.33 -10.44
CA PHE A 135 -5.47 -26.47 -10.32
C PHE A 135 -4.05 -26.00 -10.01
N LEU A 136 -3.37 -26.68 -9.08
CA LEU A 136 -1.93 -26.55 -8.85
C LEU A 136 -1.22 -27.76 -9.48
N VAL A 137 -0.35 -27.55 -10.46
CA VAL A 137 0.26 -28.62 -11.26
C VAL A 137 1.75 -28.73 -10.96
N PHE A 138 2.17 -29.82 -10.33
CA PHE A 138 3.55 -30.08 -9.90
C PHE A 138 4.21 -31.07 -10.86
N HIS A 139 5.29 -30.66 -11.52
CA HIS A 139 5.95 -31.48 -12.56
C HIS A 139 7.41 -31.05 -12.83
N SER A 140 8.01 -31.57 -13.91
CA SER A 140 9.33 -31.14 -14.39
C SER A 140 9.37 -31.06 -15.91
N PHE A 141 10.03 -30.03 -16.43
CA PHE A 141 10.23 -29.81 -17.87
C PHE A 141 11.17 -30.86 -18.49
N GLY A 142 12.04 -31.49 -17.67
CA GLY A 142 13.04 -32.44 -18.14
C GLY A 142 12.57 -33.89 -18.27
N GLY A 143 11.79 -34.40 -17.31
CA GLY A 143 11.46 -35.83 -17.20
C GLY A 143 10.35 -36.28 -18.17
N GLY A 144 10.42 -37.51 -18.70
CA GLY A 144 9.52 -37.98 -19.77
C GLY A 144 8.02 -37.93 -19.45
N THR A 145 7.63 -38.36 -18.24
CA THR A 145 6.25 -38.22 -17.74
C THR A 145 5.94 -36.76 -17.41
N GLY A 146 6.79 -36.09 -16.62
CA GLY A 146 6.58 -34.72 -16.13
C GLY A 146 6.51 -33.64 -17.22
N SER A 147 7.07 -33.92 -18.41
CA SER A 147 7.02 -33.05 -19.58
C SER A 147 5.87 -33.42 -20.50
N GLY A 148 5.96 -34.59 -21.16
CA GLY A 148 5.06 -35.01 -22.22
C GLY A 148 3.64 -35.32 -21.74
N PHE A 149 3.47 -36.01 -20.61
CA PHE A 149 2.13 -36.31 -20.10
C PHE A 149 1.48 -35.09 -19.44
N THR A 150 2.25 -34.25 -18.73
CA THR A 150 1.72 -32.97 -18.20
C THR A 150 1.26 -32.05 -19.33
N SER A 151 2.02 -31.94 -20.42
CA SER A 151 1.63 -31.11 -21.57
C SER A 151 0.31 -31.59 -22.20
N LEU A 152 0.15 -32.90 -22.42
CA LEU A 152 -1.11 -33.50 -22.86
C LEU A 152 -2.26 -33.24 -21.85
N LEU A 153 -1.97 -33.26 -20.54
CA LEU A 153 -2.96 -32.98 -19.50
C LEU A 153 -3.37 -31.50 -19.49
N MET A 154 -2.43 -30.58 -19.71
CA MET A 154 -2.69 -29.14 -19.77
C MET A 154 -3.55 -28.76 -20.98
N GLU A 155 -3.32 -29.36 -22.15
CA GLU A 155 -4.25 -29.26 -23.31
C GLU A 155 -5.69 -29.61 -22.90
N ARG A 156 -5.86 -30.72 -22.17
CA ARG A 156 -7.18 -31.24 -21.79
C ARG A 156 -7.83 -30.41 -20.69
N LEU A 157 -7.07 -29.95 -19.71
CA LEU A 157 -7.56 -29.06 -18.66
C LEU A 157 -7.95 -27.69 -19.20
N SER A 158 -7.28 -27.18 -20.24
CA SER A 158 -7.68 -25.96 -20.95
C SER A 158 -8.98 -26.14 -21.74
N VAL A 159 -9.22 -27.31 -22.34
CA VAL A 159 -10.49 -27.62 -23.03
C VAL A 159 -11.65 -27.82 -22.04
N ASP A 160 -11.48 -28.69 -21.04
CA ASP A 160 -12.57 -29.06 -20.12
C ASP A 160 -12.83 -28.01 -19.03
N TYR A 161 -11.80 -27.25 -18.63
CA TYR A 161 -11.83 -26.27 -17.53
C TYR A 161 -11.21 -24.91 -17.89
N GLY A 162 -11.33 -24.44 -19.13
CA GLY A 162 -10.77 -23.17 -19.60
C GLY A 162 -11.21 -21.87 -18.90
N LYS A 163 -12.01 -21.96 -17.82
CA LYS A 163 -12.36 -20.85 -16.90
C LYS A 163 -11.82 -21.06 -15.48
N LYS A 164 -10.81 -21.90 -15.30
CA LYS A 164 -10.19 -22.25 -14.02
C LYS A 164 -8.69 -22.08 -14.12
N SER A 165 -8.13 -21.31 -13.18
CA SER A 165 -6.70 -20.99 -13.16
C SER A 165 -5.86 -22.26 -13.02
N LYS A 166 -4.75 -22.31 -13.76
CA LYS A 166 -3.80 -23.43 -13.78
C LYS A 166 -2.43 -22.86 -13.43
N LEU A 167 -1.98 -23.12 -12.21
CA LEU A 167 -0.71 -22.64 -11.68
C LEU A 167 0.29 -23.80 -11.64
N GLU A 168 1.38 -23.68 -12.40
CA GLU A 168 2.44 -24.67 -12.44
C GLU A 168 3.50 -24.41 -11.36
N PHE A 169 3.96 -25.46 -10.70
CA PHE A 169 5.17 -25.51 -9.90
C PHE A 169 6.14 -26.49 -10.57
N SER A 170 7.11 -25.97 -11.31
CA SER A 170 7.84 -26.73 -12.32
C SER A 170 9.34 -26.78 -12.04
N VAL A 171 9.89 -28.00 -12.00
CA VAL A 171 11.34 -28.21 -11.87
C VAL A 171 11.99 -28.10 -13.25
N TYR A 172 12.83 -27.08 -13.41
CA TYR A 172 13.60 -26.85 -14.62
C TYR A 172 14.92 -27.65 -14.59
N PRO A 173 15.37 -28.24 -15.72
CA PRO A 173 16.62 -29.01 -15.74
C PRO A 173 17.84 -28.10 -15.64
N ALA A 174 18.95 -28.66 -15.18
CA ALA A 174 20.21 -27.95 -15.07
C ALA A 174 21.38 -28.75 -15.66
N PRO A 175 22.35 -28.11 -16.34
CA PRO A 175 23.42 -28.82 -17.06
C PRO A 175 24.30 -29.71 -16.19
N GLN A 176 24.51 -29.37 -14.91
CA GLN A 176 25.35 -30.16 -14.00
C GLN A 176 24.60 -31.32 -13.30
N VAL A 177 23.26 -31.34 -13.36
CA VAL A 177 22.39 -32.30 -12.63
C VAL A 177 21.54 -33.16 -13.58
N SER A 178 21.50 -32.82 -14.87
CA SER A 178 20.75 -33.53 -15.92
C SER A 178 21.02 -35.04 -15.95
N THR A 179 19.96 -35.82 -16.06
CA THR A 179 20.00 -37.29 -16.05
C THR A 179 19.77 -37.90 -17.43
N ALA A 180 19.30 -37.12 -18.42
CA ALA A 180 18.99 -37.60 -19.76
C ALA A 180 19.46 -36.65 -20.87
N VAL A 181 20.10 -37.18 -21.92
CA VAL A 181 20.57 -36.39 -23.08
C VAL A 181 19.44 -35.70 -23.85
N VAL A 182 18.20 -36.17 -23.68
CA VAL A 182 16.97 -35.64 -24.31
C VAL A 182 16.25 -34.57 -23.47
N GLU A 183 16.69 -34.33 -22.24
CA GLU A 183 16.10 -33.41 -21.26
C GLU A 183 15.91 -31.96 -21.79
N PRO A 184 16.84 -31.38 -22.60
CA PRO A 184 16.61 -30.08 -23.24
C PRO A 184 15.51 -30.08 -24.30
N TYR A 185 15.33 -31.17 -25.05
CA TYR A 185 14.26 -31.27 -26.06
C TYR A 185 12.90 -31.38 -25.39
N ASN A 186 12.80 -32.20 -24.33
CA ASN A 186 11.59 -32.31 -23.51
C ASN A 186 11.19 -30.94 -22.93
N SER A 187 12.18 -30.16 -22.49
CA SER A 187 11.95 -28.85 -21.87
C SER A 187 11.43 -27.83 -22.87
N ILE A 188 12.06 -27.70 -24.06
CA ILE A 188 11.61 -26.78 -25.11
C ILE A 188 10.16 -27.11 -25.55
N LEU A 189 9.82 -28.40 -25.66
CA LEU A 189 8.47 -28.85 -26.00
C LEU A 189 7.46 -28.55 -24.87
N THR A 190 7.86 -28.71 -23.60
CA THR A 190 7.03 -28.33 -22.45
C THR A 190 6.78 -26.83 -22.42
N THR A 191 7.82 -26.00 -22.61
CA THR A 191 7.70 -24.53 -22.63
C THR A 191 6.66 -24.06 -23.65
N HIS A 192 6.55 -24.71 -24.81
CA HIS A 192 5.53 -24.38 -25.81
C HIS A 192 4.11 -24.60 -25.26
N THR A 193 3.84 -25.72 -24.60
CA THR A 193 2.50 -26.02 -24.07
C THR A 193 2.19 -25.21 -22.81
N THR A 194 3.16 -25.02 -21.91
CA THR A 194 3.03 -24.11 -20.76
C THR A 194 2.68 -22.69 -21.22
N LEU A 195 3.36 -22.17 -22.26
CA LEU A 195 3.09 -20.83 -22.83
C LEU A 195 1.66 -20.61 -23.34
N GLU A 196 0.95 -21.68 -23.71
CA GLU A 196 -0.41 -21.61 -24.27
C GLU A 196 -1.50 -21.99 -23.24
N HIS A 197 -1.14 -22.70 -22.16
CA HIS A 197 -2.11 -23.36 -21.28
C HIS A 197 -1.89 -23.14 -19.78
N SER A 198 -0.75 -22.61 -19.33
CA SER A 198 -0.54 -22.22 -17.95
C SER A 198 -0.95 -20.76 -17.74
N ASP A 199 -1.60 -20.48 -16.62
CA ASP A 199 -1.98 -19.11 -16.24
C ASP A 199 -0.83 -18.40 -15.51
N CYS A 200 0.04 -19.16 -14.82
CA CYS A 200 1.28 -18.70 -14.17
C CYS A 200 2.14 -19.92 -13.77
N ALA A 201 3.46 -19.86 -14.00
CA ALA A 201 4.38 -20.98 -13.80
C ALA A 201 5.58 -20.60 -12.92
N PHE A 202 5.57 -21.04 -11.65
CA PHE A 202 6.69 -20.90 -10.72
C PHE A 202 7.78 -21.92 -11.05
N MET A 203 8.84 -21.46 -11.71
CA MET A 203 9.98 -22.28 -12.10
C MET A 203 10.99 -22.39 -10.95
N VAL A 204 11.53 -23.59 -10.71
CA VAL A 204 12.60 -23.82 -9.74
C VAL A 204 13.73 -24.63 -10.38
N ASP A 205 14.94 -24.09 -10.35
CA ASP A 205 16.14 -24.68 -10.96
C ASP A 205 16.84 -25.64 -9.98
N ASN A 206 17.00 -26.91 -10.38
CA ASN A 206 17.67 -27.93 -9.59
C ASN A 206 19.10 -27.57 -9.17
N GLU A 207 19.90 -26.93 -10.03
CA GLU A 207 21.28 -26.52 -9.72
C GLU A 207 21.29 -25.32 -8.76
N ALA A 208 20.34 -24.39 -8.89
CA ALA A 208 20.16 -23.31 -7.93
C ALA A 208 19.76 -23.83 -6.54
N ILE A 209 18.78 -24.75 -6.44
CA ILE A 209 18.39 -25.35 -5.15
C ILE A 209 19.54 -26.18 -4.57
N TYR A 210 20.24 -26.96 -5.39
CA TYR A 210 21.40 -27.74 -4.96
C TYR A 210 22.54 -26.85 -4.43
N ASP A 211 22.83 -25.75 -5.13
CA ASP A 211 23.79 -24.73 -4.66
C ASP A 211 23.32 -24.04 -3.37
N ILE A 212 22.03 -23.79 -3.18
CA ILE A 212 21.49 -23.26 -1.91
C ILE A 212 21.66 -24.30 -0.79
N CYS A 213 21.29 -25.57 -1.01
CA CYS A 213 21.50 -26.63 -0.04
C CYS A 213 22.99 -26.82 0.32
N ARG A 214 23.89 -26.64 -0.65
CA ARG A 214 25.34 -26.85 -0.47
C ARG A 214 26.08 -25.65 0.10
N ARG A 215 25.71 -24.42 -0.28
CA ARG A 215 26.38 -23.17 0.14
C ARG A 215 25.72 -22.49 1.34
N ASN A 216 24.39 -22.63 1.47
CA ASN A 216 23.60 -21.90 2.48
C ASN A 216 23.10 -22.83 3.61
N LEU A 217 22.97 -24.15 3.36
CA LEU A 217 22.56 -25.15 4.36
C LEU A 217 23.69 -26.13 4.75
N ASP A 218 24.91 -25.91 4.25
CA ASP A 218 26.14 -26.69 4.53
C ASP A 218 26.00 -28.22 4.32
N ILE A 219 25.14 -28.65 3.39
CA ILE A 219 25.00 -30.06 3.03
C ILE A 219 26.02 -30.37 1.94
N GLU A 220 27.15 -31.02 2.29
CA GLU A 220 28.24 -31.32 1.33
C GLU A 220 27.76 -32.02 0.04
N LEU A 221 26.79 -32.92 0.19
CA LEU A 221 26.13 -33.70 -0.87
C LEU A 221 24.59 -33.65 -0.68
N PRO A 222 23.91 -32.60 -1.17
CA PRO A 222 22.45 -32.50 -1.11
C PRO A 222 21.76 -33.66 -1.81
N THR A 223 20.76 -34.25 -1.16
CA THR A 223 19.90 -35.28 -1.75
C THR A 223 18.61 -34.67 -2.27
N TYR A 224 17.89 -35.36 -3.18
CA TYR A 224 16.56 -34.93 -3.61
C TYR A 224 15.58 -34.73 -2.44
N THR A 225 15.73 -35.46 -1.33
CA THR A 225 14.95 -35.23 -0.09
C THR A 225 15.22 -33.87 0.54
N ASN A 226 16.44 -33.31 0.40
CA ASN A 226 16.77 -31.97 0.84
C ASN A 226 16.19 -30.91 -0.12
N LEU A 227 16.38 -31.10 -1.44
CA LEU A 227 15.85 -30.21 -2.47
C LEU A 227 14.31 -30.12 -2.39
N ASN A 228 13.61 -31.26 -2.35
CA ASN A 228 12.15 -31.32 -2.33
C ASN A 228 11.55 -30.72 -1.04
N ARG A 229 12.28 -30.76 0.09
CA ARG A 229 11.87 -30.08 1.33
C ARG A 229 12.11 -28.57 1.30
N LEU A 230 13.09 -28.08 0.55
CA LEU A 230 13.24 -26.65 0.29
C LEU A 230 12.18 -26.15 -0.71
N ILE A 231 11.86 -26.94 -1.74
CA ILE A 231 10.74 -26.67 -2.65
C ILE A 231 9.41 -26.65 -1.87
N SER A 232 9.16 -27.60 -0.96
CA SER A 232 7.89 -27.62 -0.22
C SER A 232 7.72 -26.41 0.71
N GLN A 233 8.80 -25.87 1.27
CA GLN A 233 8.76 -24.59 2.02
C GLN A 233 8.38 -23.43 1.09
N ILE A 234 9.00 -23.31 -0.09
CA ILE A 234 8.67 -22.29 -1.10
C ILE A 234 7.18 -22.38 -1.51
N VAL A 235 6.70 -23.60 -1.78
CA VAL A 235 5.29 -23.86 -2.13
C VAL A 235 4.36 -23.54 -0.95
N SER A 236 4.75 -23.85 0.28
CA SER A 236 3.97 -23.51 1.49
C SER A 236 3.81 -21.99 1.63
N SER A 237 4.89 -21.23 1.48
CA SER A 237 4.86 -19.76 1.53
C SER A 237 4.00 -19.15 0.41
N ILE A 238 4.16 -19.62 -0.84
CA ILE A 238 3.37 -19.12 -1.98
C ILE A 238 1.88 -19.45 -1.80
N THR A 239 1.53 -20.59 -1.21
CA THR A 239 0.12 -20.98 -1.00
C THR A 239 -0.48 -20.50 0.33
N ALA A 240 0.25 -19.74 1.15
CA ALA A 240 -0.19 -19.36 2.49
C ALA A 240 -1.53 -18.58 2.49
N SER A 241 -1.73 -17.64 1.57
CA SER A 241 -2.97 -16.84 1.43
C SER A 241 -4.23 -17.64 1.03
N LEU A 242 -4.05 -18.92 0.68
CA LEU A 242 -5.11 -19.86 0.35
C LEU A 242 -5.43 -20.79 1.55
N ARG A 243 -4.58 -20.79 2.57
CA ARG A 243 -4.54 -21.78 3.67
C ARG A 243 -4.59 -21.18 5.07
N PHE A 244 -4.45 -19.86 5.19
CA PHE A 244 -4.59 -19.12 6.44
C PHE A 244 -5.27 -17.78 6.12
N ASP A 245 -6.19 -17.33 6.97
CA ASP A 245 -6.79 -16.00 6.83
C ASP A 245 -5.77 -14.91 7.19
N GLY A 246 -5.56 -13.97 6.27
CA GLY A 246 -4.66 -12.84 6.42
C GLY A 246 -5.23 -11.54 5.84
N ALA A 247 -4.51 -10.42 6.06
CA ALA A 247 -4.93 -9.12 5.55
C ALA A 247 -4.92 -9.03 4.00
N LEU A 248 -4.14 -9.89 3.35
CA LEU A 248 -4.02 -10.02 1.89
C LEU A 248 -4.41 -11.44 1.47
N ASN A 249 -5.72 -11.72 1.46
CA ASN A 249 -6.30 -13.01 1.07
C ASN A 249 -6.27 -13.22 -0.46
N VAL A 250 -5.08 -13.26 -1.06
CA VAL A 250 -4.84 -13.47 -2.51
C VAL A 250 -5.34 -14.84 -2.99
N ASP A 251 -6.13 -14.84 -4.06
CA ASP A 251 -6.75 -16.01 -4.69
C ASP A 251 -6.03 -16.48 -5.99
N LEU A 252 -6.33 -17.70 -6.48
CA LEU A 252 -5.64 -18.29 -7.65
C LEU A 252 -5.74 -17.46 -8.95
N THR A 253 -6.73 -16.58 -9.06
CA THR A 253 -6.90 -15.64 -10.19
C THR A 253 -6.08 -14.38 -9.96
N GLU A 254 -5.98 -13.93 -8.70
CA GLU A 254 -5.20 -12.75 -8.32
C GLU A 254 -3.68 -12.99 -8.49
N PHE A 255 -3.20 -14.24 -8.35
CA PHE A 255 -1.84 -14.60 -8.78
C PHE A 255 -1.57 -14.29 -10.26
N GLN A 256 -2.56 -14.51 -11.13
CA GLN A 256 -2.45 -14.17 -12.56
C GLN A 256 -2.50 -12.66 -12.75
N THR A 257 -3.52 -11.96 -12.22
CA THR A 257 -3.66 -10.51 -12.44
C THR A 257 -2.54 -9.67 -11.84
N ASN A 258 -1.87 -10.16 -10.79
CA ASN A 258 -0.88 -9.38 -10.04
C ASN A 258 0.57 -9.70 -10.44
N LEU A 259 0.86 -10.92 -10.95
CA LEU A 259 2.21 -11.33 -11.36
C LEU A 259 2.40 -11.45 -12.88
N VAL A 260 1.32 -11.48 -13.67
CA VAL A 260 1.38 -11.73 -15.12
C VAL A 260 0.86 -10.50 -15.89
N PRO A 261 1.70 -9.46 -16.11
CA PRO A 261 1.28 -8.25 -16.82
C PRO A 261 1.06 -8.48 -18.33
N TYR A 262 1.60 -9.56 -18.89
CA TYR A 262 1.41 -9.98 -20.29
C TYR A 262 1.25 -11.50 -20.35
N PRO A 263 0.29 -12.07 -21.11
CA PRO A 263 0.00 -13.51 -21.10
C PRO A 263 1.19 -14.44 -21.39
N ARG A 264 2.21 -13.96 -22.12
CA ARG A 264 3.43 -14.72 -22.47
C ARG A 264 4.60 -14.52 -21.51
N ILE A 265 4.43 -13.71 -20.47
CA ILE A 265 5.46 -13.37 -19.46
C ILE A 265 4.94 -13.83 -18.09
N HIS A 266 4.69 -15.14 -17.97
CA HIS A 266 4.03 -15.76 -16.82
C HIS A 266 4.96 -16.63 -15.95
N PHE A 267 6.26 -16.35 -15.98
CA PHE A 267 7.30 -17.11 -15.28
C PHE A 267 7.94 -16.29 -14.13
N PRO A 268 7.25 -16.09 -13.00
CA PRO A 268 7.81 -15.35 -11.86
C PRO A 268 8.97 -16.13 -11.20
N LEU A 269 10.01 -15.39 -10.81
CA LEU A 269 11.14 -15.94 -10.05
C LEU A 269 10.77 -16.02 -8.56
N ALA A 270 10.69 -17.24 -8.02
CA ALA A 270 10.51 -17.46 -6.60
C ALA A 270 11.82 -17.26 -5.83
N THR A 271 11.80 -16.41 -4.80
CA THR A 271 12.91 -16.21 -3.86
C THR A 271 12.49 -16.68 -2.46
N TYR A 272 13.45 -17.14 -1.66
CA TYR A 272 13.20 -17.64 -0.31
C TYR A 272 14.31 -17.21 0.64
N ALA A 273 13.93 -16.49 1.69
CA ALA A 273 14.83 -15.98 2.72
C ALA A 273 14.26 -16.30 4.11
N PRO A 274 14.90 -17.18 4.91
CA PRO A 274 14.48 -17.37 6.30
C PRO A 274 14.73 -16.08 7.08
N ARG A 275 13.70 -15.61 7.78
CA ARG A 275 13.77 -14.43 8.66
C ARG A 275 14.49 -14.81 9.95
N GLU A 276 15.82 -14.72 9.94
CA GLU A 276 16.64 -14.75 11.16
C GLU A 276 17.45 -13.45 11.29
N CYS A 277 17.35 -12.80 12.44
CA CYS A 277 18.10 -11.59 12.77
C CYS A 277 19.06 -11.85 13.94
N ILE A 278 20.26 -11.28 13.88
CA ILE A 278 21.21 -11.27 15.00
C ILE A 278 21.48 -9.83 15.43
N SER A 279 21.35 -9.57 16.73
CA SER A 279 21.61 -8.25 17.32
C SER A 279 23.00 -8.22 17.95
N ILE A 280 23.88 -7.35 17.45
CA ILE A 280 25.28 -7.24 17.89
C ILE A 280 25.48 -5.90 18.61
N HIS A 281 25.88 -5.95 19.87
CA HIS A 281 26.04 -4.80 20.75
C HIS A 281 27.51 -4.61 21.09
N VAL A 282 28.13 -3.51 20.62
CA VAL A 282 29.57 -3.29 20.71
C VAL A 282 29.90 -2.00 21.47
N GLY A 283 30.78 -2.09 22.46
CA GLY A 283 31.24 -0.98 23.28
C GLY A 283 30.20 -0.49 24.29
N GLN A 284 30.64 0.38 25.22
CA GLN A 284 29.89 0.70 26.44
C GLN A 284 28.44 1.14 26.19
N ALA A 285 28.26 2.10 25.27
CA ALA A 285 26.93 2.56 24.88
C ALA A 285 26.10 1.45 24.22
N GLY A 286 26.68 0.69 23.29
CA GLY A 286 26.00 -0.41 22.59
C GLY A 286 25.54 -1.51 23.53
N VAL A 287 26.38 -1.92 24.48
CA VAL A 287 26.06 -2.95 25.49
C VAL A 287 24.96 -2.48 26.44
N GLN A 288 25.02 -1.24 26.93
CA GLN A 288 24.01 -0.70 27.85
C GLN A 288 22.66 -0.42 27.16
N ILE A 289 22.66 0.03 25.91
CA ILE A 289 21.45 0.17 25.09
C ILE A 289 20.86 -1.22 24.78
N GLY A 290 21.69 -2.18 24.35
CA GLY A 290 21.26 -3.55 24.06
C GLY A 290 20.58 -4.23 25.25
N ASN A 291 21.10 -4.05 26.46
CA ASN A 291 20.50 -4.57 27.69
C ASN A 291 19.09 -3.98 27.92
N ALA A 292 18.88 -2.69 27.62
CA ALA A 292 17.58 -2.03 27.67
C ALA A 292 16.64 -2.43 26.52
N CYS A 293 17.15 -2.77 25.33
CA CYS A 293 16.36 -3.32 24.23
C CYS A 293 15.85 -4.73 24.56
N TRP A 294 16.71 -5.62 25.07
CA TRP A 294 16.29 -6.99 25.38
C TRP A 294 15.40 -7.08 26.65
N GLU A 295 15.55 -6.19 27.63
CA GLU A 295 14.55 -5.99 28.70
C GLU A 295 13.18 -5.63 28.10
N LEU A 296 13.14 -4.69 27.15
CA LEU A 296 11.91 -4.26 26.50
C LEU A 296 11.29 -5.36 25.62
N TYR A 297 12.07 -6.07 24.80
CA TYR A 297 11.57 -7.16 23.95
C TYR A 297 11.01 -8.31 24.80
N CYS A 298 11.66 -8.68 25.91
CA CYS A 298 11.12 -9.70 26.81
C CYS A 298 9.80 -9.26 27.45
N LEU A 299 9.65 -7.97 27.80
CA LEU A 299 8.38 -7.43 28.32
C LEU A 299 7.27 -7.44 27.24
N GLU A 300 7.58 -7.04 26.01
CA GLU A 300 6.63 -7.01 24.88
C GLU A 300 6.13 -8.44 24.54
N HIS A 301 7.03 -9.41 24.39
CA HIS A 301 6.67 -10.82 24.13
C HIS A 301 6.26 -11.61 25.39
N GLY A 302 6.30 -11.00 26.59
CA GLY A 302 5.91 -11.63 27.86
C GLY A 302 6.84 -12.73 28.37
N ILE A 303 8.09 -12.77 27.91
CA ILE A 303 9.14 -13.72 28.31
C ILE A 303 9.71 -13.29 29.67
N GLN A 304 9.80 -14.23 30.61
CA GLN A 304 10.33 -13.99 31.96
C GLN A 304 11.86 -13.87 31.96
N PRO A 305 12.49 -13.26 32.99
CA PRO A 305 13.95 -13.09 33.06
C PRO A 305 14.79 -14.38 33.11
N ASP A 306 14.18 -15.55 33.24
CA ASP A 306 14.82 -16.87 33.11
C ASP A 306 14.74 -17.46 31.68
N GLY A 307 14.06 -16.78 30.75
CA GLY A 307 13.84 -17.18 29.35
C GLY A 307 12.57 -18.02 29.11
N LYS A 308 11.67 -18.14 30.08
CA LYS A 308 10.43 -18.93 29.95
C LYS A 308 9.19 -18.07 29.75
N MET A 309 8.14 -18.64 29.15
CA MET A 309 6.81 -18.03 29.11
C MET A 309 5.93 -18.51 30.29
N PRO A 310 4.98 -17.71 30.79
CA PRO A 310 4.02 -18.13 31.82
C PRO A 310 3.04 -19.20 31.29
N SER A 311 2.68 -20.18 32.14
CA SER A 311 1.77 -21.28 31.77
C SER A 311 0.39 -20.85 31.27
N ASP A 312 -0.09 -19.68 31.73
CA ASP A 312 -1.44 -19.19 31.44
C ASP A 312 -1.48 -18.32 30.15
N LYS A 313 -0.35 -18.18 29.44
CA LYS A 313 -0.26 -17.49 28.14
C LYS A 313 -0.06 -18.49 26.98
N THR A 314 -1.08 -19.31 26.72
CA THR A 314 -1.25 -20.08 25.48
C THR A 314 -2.32 -19.48 24.57
N VAL A 315 -2.53 -18.16 24.66
CA VAL A 315 -3.59 -17.42 23.95
C VAL A 315 -2.99 -16.22 23.20
N GLY A 316 -3.03 -16.32 21.87
CA GLY A 316 -2.33 -15.46 20.91
C GLY A 316 -1.86 -16.38 19.79
N GLY A 317 -2.62 -16.46 18.69
CA GLY A 317 -2.46 -17.52 17.69
C GLY A 317 -1.36 -17.22 16.67
N GLY A 318 -0.73 -18.29 16.16
CA GLY A 318 -0.02 -18.34 14.87
C GLY A 318 1.31 -17.57 14.73
N ASP A 319 1.56 -16.55 15.53
CA ASP A 319 2.67 -15.62 15.33
C ASP A 319 4.02 -16.20 15.78
N ASP A 320 4.67 -16.95 14.88
CA ASP A 320 6.04 -17.46 15.01
C ASP A 320 7.11 -16.36 14.80
N SER A 321 6.75 -15.10 14.52
CA SER A 321 7.72 -14.06 14.11
C SER A 321 8.78 -13.75 15.17
N PHE A 322 8.50 -13.97 16.46
CA PHE A 322 9.48 -13.80 17.53
C PHE A 322 10.69 -14.75 17.41
N ASN A 323 10.57 -15.88 16.70
CA ASN A 323 11.69 -16.78 16.39
C ASN A 323 12.74 -16.13 15.46
N THR A 324 12.42 -15.01 14.83
CA THR A 324 13.38 -14.15 14.12
C THR A 324 14.48 -13.62 15.06
N PHE A 325 14.15 -13.39 16.33
CA PHE A 325 15.05 -12.79 17.34
C PHE A 325 15.40 -13.72 18.51
N PHE A 326 14.63 -14.77 18.75
CA PHE A 326 14.91 -15.78 19.78
C PHE A 326 15.24 -17.14 19.14
N SER A 327 15.87 -18.02 19.91
CA SER A 327 15.94 -19.45 19.60
C SER A 327 15.43 -20.25 20.79
N GLU A 328 14.55 -21.22 20.53
CA GLU A 328 14.11 -22.15 21.58
C GLU A 328 15.19 -23.21 21.82
N THR A 329 15.59 -23.37 23.09
CA THR A 329 16.33 -24.55 23.53
C THR A 329 15.35 -25.65 23.91
N GLY A 330 15.68 -26.92 23.61
CA GLY A 330 14.82 -28.10 23.85
C GLY A 330 14.49 -28.44 25.32
N ALA A 331 14.52 -27.45 26.21
CA ALA A 331 14.04 -27.47 27.58
C ALA A 331 12.96 -26.39 27.84
N GLY A 332 12.33 -25.84 26.78
CA GLY A 332 11.27 -24.82 26.91
C GLY A 332 11.78 -23.44 27.32
N LYS A 333 13.01 -23.09 26.93
CA LYS A 333 13.63 -21.79 27.24
C LYS A 333 14.09 -21.09 25.97
N HIS A 334 13.61 -19.88 25.77
CA HIS A 334 14.01 -18.97 24.70
C HIS A 334 15.30 -18.24 25.06
N VAL A 335 16.22 -18.14 24.10
CA VAL A 335 17.50 -17.44 24.22
C VAL A 335 17.60 -16.40 23.09
N PRO A 336 17.91 -15.12 23.39
CA PRO A 336 18.13 -14.10 22.38
C PRO A 336 19.19 -14.49 21.35
N ARG A 337 18.97 -14.15 20.08
CA ARG A 337 19.98 -14.16 19.02
C ARG A 337 20.86 -12.90 19.12
N ALA A 338 21.53 -12.77 20.26
CA ALA A 338 22.27 -11.57 20.64
C ALA A 338 23.76 -11.86 20.90
N ILE A 339 24.61 -10.86 20.72
CA ILE A 339 26.00 -10.84 21.19
C ILE A 339 26.32 -9.47 21.78
N PHE A 340 27.01 -9.46 22.91
CA PHE A 340 27.52 -8.28 23.59
C PHE A 340 29.04 -8.35 23.64
N VAL A 341 29.71 -7.26 23.26
CA VAL A 341 31.17 -7.17 23.21
C VAL A 341 31.63 -5.85 23.80
N ASP A 342 32.52 -5.91 24.78
CA ASP A 342 33.31 -4.75 25.20
C ASP A 342 34.79 -5.12 25.36
N LEU A 343 35.67 -4.14 25.27
CA LEU A 343 37.08 -4.27 25.62
C LEU A 343 37.28 -4.10 27.14
N GLU A 344 36.43 -3.34 27.82
CA GLU A 344 36.42 -3.23 29.28
C GLU A 344 35.51 -4.31 29.93
N PRO A 345 36.03 -5.20 30.79
CA PRO A 345 35.23 -6.29 31.36
C PRO A 345 34.04 -5.85 32.23
N SER A 346 34.15 -4.67 32.87
CA SER A 346 33.16 -4.12 33.80
C SER A 346 31.78 -3.98 33.18
N VAL A 347 31.71 -3.47 31.93
CA VAL A 347 30.49 -3.21 31.18
C VAL A 347 29.70 -4.51 30.93
N ILE A 348 30.39 -5.59 30.56
CA ILE A 348 29.77 -6.89 30.33
C ILE A 348 29.41 -7.58 31.67
N ASP A 349 30.15 -7.30 32.74
CA ASP A 349 29.80 -7.75 34.08
C ASP A 349 28.50 -7.10 34.62
N GLU A 350 28.11 -5.91 34.14
CA GLU A 350 26.76 -5.35 34.38
C GLU A 350 25.66 -6.28 33.80
N VAL A 351 25.83 -6.78 32.57
CA VAL A 351 24.89 -7.72 31.93
C VAL A 351 24.90 -9.09 32.64
N ARG A 352 26.07 -9.57 33.08
CA ARG A 352 26.21 -10.84 33.84
C ARG A 352 25.63 -10.77 35.26
N THR A 353 25.41 -9.58 35.81
CA THR A 353 24.87 -9.38 37.18
C THR A 353 23.43 -8.83 37.22
N GLY A 354 22.95 -8.23 36.13
CA GLY A 354 21.61 -7.66 36.02
C GLY A 354 20.43 -8.65 36.02
N THR A 355 19.21 -8.12 35.97
CA THR A 355 17.94 -8.88 36.10
C THR A 355 17.84 -10.04 35.11
N TYR A 356 18.21 -9.80 33.85
CA TYR A 356 18.12 -10.77 32.75
C TYR A 356 19.39 -11.63 32.57
N ARG A 357 20.29 -11.69 33.56
CA ARG A 357 21.54 -12.48 33.49
C ARG A 357 21.36 -13.99 33.22
N GLN A 358 20.16 -14.52 33.39
CA GLN A 358 19.82 -15.92 33.08
C GLN A 358 19.34 -16.14 31.64
N LEU A 359 18.96 -15.06 30.95
CA LEU A 359 18.46 -15.06 29.58
C LEU A 359 19.57 -15.44 28.58
N PHE A 360 20.67 -14.69 28.60
CA PHE A 360 21.82 -14.85 27.69
C PHE A 360 22.70 -16.07 28.04
N HIS A 361 23.28 -16.68 27.02
CA HIS A 361 24.29 -17.73 27.17
C HIS A 361 25.70 -17.11 27.38
N PRO A 362 26.59 -17.66 28.23
CA PRO A 362 27.90 -17.05 28.50
C PRO A 362 28.79 -16.83 27.26
N GLU A 363 28.61 -17.61 26.20
CA GLU A 363 29.33 -17.41 24.94
C GLU A 363 28.92 -16.13 24.18
N GLN A 364 27.78 -15.52 24.52
CA GLN A 364 27.28 -14.27 23.94
C GLN A 364 27.84 -13.02 24.64
N LEU A 365 28.56 -13.15 25.75
CA LEU A 365 28.99 -12.05 26.62
C LEU A 365 30.52 -11.94 26.64
N ILE A 366 31.07 -11.23 25.66
CA ILE A 366 32.49 -11.27 25.26
C ILE A 366 33.25 -10.05 25.79
N THR A 367 34.41 -10.27 26.41
CA THR A 367 35.22 -9.24 27.07
C THR A 367 36.67 -9.24 26.60
N GLY A 368 37.23 -8.06 26.40
CA GLY A 368 38.67 -7.84 26.19
C GLY A 368 39.52 -8.13 27.43
N LYS A 369 40.85 -8.01 27.24
CA LYS A 369 41.86 -8.07 28.33
C LYS A 369 42.38 -6.69 28.73
N GLU A 370 42.28 -5.72 27.82
CA GLU A 370 42.70 -4.33 27.98
C GLU A 370 41.65 -3.42 27.35
N ASP A 371 41.40 -2.27 27.97
CA ASP A 371 40.58 -1.18 27.42
C ASP A 371 41.33 -0.44 26.29
N ALA A 372 40.58 0.07 25.30
CA ALA A 372 41.09 0.94 24.23
C ALA A 372 41.37 2.39 24.67
N ALA A 373 40.89 2.82 25.84
CA ALA A 373 41.08 4.14 26.45
C ALA A 373 40.64 5.29 25.52
N ASN A 374 39.46 5.15 24.92
CA ASN A 374 38.87 6.10 23.96
C ASN A 374 39.79 6.47 22.78
N ASN A 375 40.67 5.55 22.35
CA ASN A 375 41.57 5.76 21.21
C ASN A 375 41.19 4.87 20.02
N TYR A 376 40.67 5.47 18.94
CA TYR A 376 40.29 4.75 17.72
C TYR A 376 41.41 3.84 17.20
N ALA A 377 42.65 4.31 17.16
CA ALA A 377 43.77 3.52 16.63
C ALA A 377 44.11 2.31 17.52
N ARG A 378 43.90 2.39 18.84
CA ARG A 378 44.09 1.25 19.76
C ARG A 378 42.95 0.23 19.66
N GLY A 379 41.71 0.68 19.47
CA GLY A 379 40.59 -0.21 19.18
C GLY A 379 40.72 -0.89 17.81
N HIS A 380 41.03 -0.11 16.77
CA HIS A 380 40.98 -0.53 15.37
C HIS A 380 42.25 -1.26 14.90
N TYR A 381 43.46 -0.82 15.24
CA TYR A 381 44.70 -1.43 14.70
C TYR A 381 45.41 -2.41 15.65
N THR A 382 45.08 -2.43 16.95
CA THR A 382 45.76 -3.32 17.93
C THR A 382 44.80 -4.17 18.76
N VAL A 383 44.16 -3.64 19.81
CA VAL A 383 43.51 -4.45 20.86
C VAL A 383 42.21 -5.10 20.39
N GLY A 384 41.34 -4.37 19.68
CA GLY A 384 40.14 -4.96 19.05
C GLY A 384 40.51 -6.00 17.98
N LYS A 385 41.69 -5.84 17.37
CA LYS A 385 42.32 -6.79 16.45
C LYS A 385 43.01 -7.98 17.15
N GLU A 386 42.70 -8.25 18.41
CA GLU A 386 42.88 -9.58 19.04
C GLU A 386 41.55 -10.23 19.44
N LEU A 387 40.48 -9.45 19.66
CA LEU A 387 39.23 -9.94 20.22
C LEU A 387 38.20 -10.37 19.17
N ILE A 388 38.20 -9.73 18.00
CA ILE A 388 37.15 -10.01 17.02
C ILE A 388 37.13 -11.45 16.53
N ASP A 389 38.25 -12.15 16.32
CA ASP A 389 38.19 -13.56 15.87
C ASP A 389 37.30 -14.41 16.77
N VAL A 390 37.31 -14.13 18.08
CA VAL A 390 36.39 -14.73 19.06
C VAL A 390 34.96 -14.27 18.80
N VAL A 391 34.72 -12.98 18.60
CA VAL A 391 33.37 -12.43 18.34
C VAL A 391 32.76 -12.94 17.03
N LEU A 392 33.52 -12.96 15.93
CA LEU A 392 33.05 -13.54 14.68
C LEU A 392 32.86 -15.05 14.83
N ASP A 393 33.78 -15.82 15.44
CA ASP A 393 33.56 -17.24 15.78
C ASP A 393 32.24 -17.47 16.56
N ARG A 394 31.82 -16.50 17.37
CA ARG A 394 30.55 -16.53 18.11
C ARG A 394 29.34 -16.18 17.26
N ILE A 395 29.42 -15.16 16.39
CA ILE A 395 28.44 -14.88 15.31
C ILE A 395 28.24 -16.15 14.48
N ARG A 396 29.34 -16.76 14.06
CA ARG A 396 29.49 -18.02 13.32
C ARG A 396 29.13 -19.27 14.11
N LYS A 397 28.91 -19.21 15.43
CA LYS A 397 28.32 -20.31 16.21
C LYS A 397 26.82 -20.13 16.41
N LEU A 398 26.31 -18.92 16.22
CA LEU A 398 24.89 -18.59 16.11
C LEU A 398 24.36 -18.69 14.66
N LEU A 399 25.24 -18.67 13.64
CA LEU A 399 24.91 -18.81 12.20
C LEU A 399 25.48 -20.06 11.49
N TRP A 400 26.50 -20.73 12.07
CA TRP A 400 27.45 -21.62 11.36
C TRP A 400 28.37 -20.88 10.32
N ARG A 401 29.51 -21.46 9.90
CA ARG A 401 30.85 -21.15 10.48
C ARG A 401 31.96 -20.68 9.49
N TRP A 402 32.75 -19.66 9.90
CA TRP A 402 34.20 -19.37 9.61
C TRP A 402 34.62 -18.89 8.18
N ASP A 403 35.57 -17.95 7.93
CA ASP A 403 36.34 -16.95 8.74
C ASP A 403 36.75 -15.69 7.88
N TRP A 404 37.17 -14.46 8.31
CA TRP A 404 38.13 -14.00 9.37
C TRP A 404 38.20 -12.44 9.63
N PHE A 405 38.51 -11.98 10.86
CA PHE A 405 39.11 -10.68 11.34
C PHE A 405 38.55 -9.25 11.06
N SER A 406 37.73 -8.66 11.98
CA SER A 406 37.25 -7.23 11.97
C SER A 406 36.29 -6.69 13.11
N PHE A 407 36.59 -5.67 13.95
CA PHE A 407 35.93 -5.28 15.27
C PHE A 407 34.76 -4.23 15.45
N THR A 408 34.68 -3.01 14.87
CA THR A 408 33.43 -2.15 14.89
C THR A 408 33.13 -1.45 13.56
N SER A 409 33.75 -0.30 13.27
CA SER A 409 34.00 0.11 11.86
C SER A 409 34.69 -1.03 11.12
N LEU A 410 35.76 -1.48 11.78
CA LEU A 410 36.51 -2.71 11.63
C LEU A 410 35.56 -3.97 11.51
N LEU A 411 34.36 -4.03 12.12
CA LEU A 411 33.39 -5.16 12.04
C LEU A 411 32.48 -5.05 10.85
N MET A 412 32.00 -3.86 10.53
CA MET A 412 31.25 -3.67 9.29
C MET A 412 32.13 -4.04 8.09
N GLU A 413 33.44 -3.72 8.11
CA GLU A 413 34.44 -4.21 7.14
C GLU A 413 34.33 -5.72 6.90
N ARG A 414 34.32 -6.55 7.96
CA ARG A 414 34.26 -8.02 7.77
C ARG A 414 32.90 -8.65 7.73
N LEU A 415 31.86 -8.05 8.29
CA LEU A 415 30.49 -8.43 7.93
C LEU A 415 30.22 -8.13 6.46
N SER A 416 30.86 -7.11 5.86
CA SER A 416 30.79 -6.84 4.43
C SER A 416 31.68 -7.74 3.56
N VAL A 417 32.76 -8.33 4.10
CA VAL A 417 33.58 -9.35 3.40
C VAL A 417 32.96 -10.73 3.51
N ASP A 418 32.68 -11.20 4.73
CA ASP A 418 32.19 -12.55 5.02
C ASP A 418 30.70 -12.72 4.66
N TYR A 419 29.89 -11.66 4.83
CA TYR A 419 28.43 -11.68 4.66
C TYR A 419 27.92 -10.58 3.71
N GLY A 420 28.70 -10.15 2.72
CA GLY A 420 28.37 -9.06 1.77
C GLY A 420 27.13 -9.26 0.87
N LYS A 421 26.30 -10.28 1.13
CA LYS A 421 24.95 -10.50 0.55
C LYS A 421 23.82 -10.42 1.59
N LYS A 422 24.11 -9.90 2.79
CA LYS A 422 23.15 -9.73 3.89
C LYS A 422 23.07 -8.25 4.27
N SER A 423 21.86 -7.70 4.30
CA SER A 423 21.61 -6.30 4.66
C SER A 423 21.96 -6.03 6.12
N LYS A 424 22.86 -5.08 6.34
CA LYS A 424 23.40 -4.68 7.64
C LYS A 424 22.76 -3.37 8.09
N LEU A 425 21.88 -3.45 9.10
CA LEU A 425 21.26 -2.30 9.75
C LEU A 425 22.03 -1.92 11.02
N GLU A 426 22.53 -0.68 11.07
CA GLU A 426 23.34 -0.14 12.16
C GLU A 426 22.58 0.94 12.96
N PHE A 427 22.77 0.98 14.27
CA PHE A 427 22.32 2.06 15.15
C PHE A 427 23.55 2.67 15.83
N SER A 428 23.96 3.86 15.39
CA SER A 428 25.23 4.48 15.79
C SER A 428 24.99 5.79 16.55
N VAL A 429 25.46 5.85 17.79
CA VAL A 429 25.25 6.96 18.73
C VAL A 429 26.37 7.98 18.62
N TYR A 430 26.03 9.26 18.46
CA TYR A 430 27.01 10.34 18.27
C TYR A 430 27.32 11.10 19.57
N PRO A 431 28.60 11.49 19.80
CA PRO A 431 29.00 12.22 20.99
C PRO A 431 28.60 13.70 20.92
N ALA A 432 27.79 14.14 21.88
CA ALA A 432 27.33 15.52 22.00
C ALA A 432 28.33 16.39 22.79
N PRO A 433 28.70 17.61 22.36
CA PRO A 433 29.61 18.49 23.10
C PRO A 433 29.18 18.83 24.53
N GLN A 434 27.88 18.70 24.84
CA GLN A 434 27.31 18.97 26.16
C GLN A 434 27.33 17.76 27.12
N VAL A 435 27.61 16.55 26.60
CA VAL A 435 27.47 15.27 27.33
C VAL A 435 28.76 14.44 27.29
N SER A 436 29.57 14.63 26.25
CA SER A 436 30.91 14.06 26.06
C SER A 436 31.87 14.43 27.19
N THR A 437 32.74 13.50 27.60
CA THR A 437 33.73 13.75 28.68
C THR A 437 35.18 13.62 28.22
N ALA A 438 35.44 12.97 27.08
CA ALA A 438 36.76 12.84 26.49
C ALA A 438 36.87 13.61 25.16
N VAL A 439 37.84 14.54 25.11
CA VAL A 439 38.15 15.45 23.98
C VAL A 439 38.41 14.72 22.65
N VAL A 440 38.67 13.41 22.70
CA VAL A 440 38.93 12.54 21.53
C VAL A 440 37.67 11.96 20.89
N GLU A 441 36.51 11.97 21.57
CA GLU A 441 35.27 11.36 21.06
C GLU A 441 34.85 11.89 19.66
N PRO A 442 34.90 13.21 19.36
CA PRO A 442 34.56 13.71 18.02
C PRO A 442 35.51 13.27 16.90
N TYR A 443 36.76 12.92 17.22
CA TYR A 443 37.71 12.36 16.25
C TYR A 443 37.44 10.88 16.00
N ASN A 444 37.10 10.14 17.05
CA ASN A 444 36.71 8.73 16.94
C ASN A 444 35.41 8.57 16.14
N SER A 445 34.43 9.46 16.33
CA SER A 445 33.16 9.40 15.59
C SER A 445 33.37 9.63 14.10
N ILE A 446 34.08 10.69 13.69
CA ILE A 446 34.40 10.97 12.26
C ILE A 446 35.10 9.79 11.58
N LEU A 447 36.09 9.18 12.24
CA LEU A 447 36.80 8.01 11.71
C LEU A 447 35.88 6.78 11.60
N THR A 448 34.90 6.65 12.49
CA THR A 448 33.88 5.59 12.42
C THR A 448 32.87 5.87 11.29
N THR A 449 32.39 7.11 11.15
CA THR A 449 31.47 7.53 10.07
C THR A 449 31.98 7.15 8.68
N HIS A 450 33.28 7.33 8.44
CA HIS A 450 33.92 7.01 7.16
C HIS A 450 33.78 5.51 6.82
N THR A 451 34.00 4.61 7.78
CA THR A 451 33.94 3.17 7.54
C THR A 451 32.50 2.64 7.57
N THR A 452 31.62 3.23 8.40
CA THR A 452 30.16 3.00 8.31
C THR A 452 29.66 3.29 6.90
N LEU A 453 30.08 4.41 6.28
CA LEU A 453 29.73 4.78 4.90
C LEU A 453 30.25 3.80 3.81
N GLU A 454 31.22 2.95 4.11
CA GLU A 454 31.81 2.02 3.13
C GLU A 454 31.28 0.59 3.26
N HIS A 455 30.67 0.23 4.40
CA HIS A 455 30.37 -1.16 4.75
C HIS A 455 29.00 -1.40 5.43
N SER A 456 28.29 -0.34 5.83
CA SER A 456 26.96 -0.39 6.42
C SER A 456 25.90 -0.17 5.34
N ASP A 457 24.85 -0.99 5.28
CA ASP A 457 23.82 -0.84 4.24
C ASP A 457 22.86 0.29 4.58
N CYS A 458 22.49 0.41 5.85
CA CYS A 458 21.66 1.48 6.41
C CYS A 458 22.08 1.74 7.86
N ALA A 459 22.28 3.00 8.25
CA ALA A 459 22.77 3.39 9.56
C ALA A 459 21.93 4.51 10.17
N PHE A 460 21.11 4.18 11.17
CA PHE A 460 20.39 5.18 11.96
C PHE A 460 21.35 5.91 12.89
N MET A 461 21.50 7.23 12.66
CA MET A 461 22.33 8.09 13.50
C MET A 461 21.50 8.60 14.69
N VAL A 462 21.96 8.33 15.91
CA VAL A 462 21.30 8.76 17.15
C VAL A 462 22.13 9.85 17.82
N ASP A 463 21.67 11.09 17.76
CA ASP A 463 22.33 12.22 18.42
C ASP A 463 21.97 12.27 19.92
N ASN A 464 22.98 12.12 20.78
CA ASN A 464 22.80 12.25 22.24
C ASN A 464 22.29 13.63 22.67
N GLU A 465 22.60 14.71 21.92
CA GLU A 465 22.11 16.04 22.27
C GLU A 465 20.59 16.12 22.06
N ALA A 466 20.09 15.64 20.92
CA ALA A 466 18.67 15.52 20.63
C ALA A 466 17.93 14.60 21.64
N ILE A 467 18.46 13.41 21.97
CA ILE A 467 17.82 12.50 22.95
C ILE A 467 17.80 13.12 24.36
N TYR A 468 18.86 13.85 24.76
CA TYR A 468 18.90 14.59 26.02
C TYR A 468 17.88 15.74 26.05
N ASP A 469 17.78 16.52 24.97
CA ASP A 469 16.80 17.59 24.83
C ASP A 469 15.35 17.06 24.86
N ILE A 470 15.06 15.93 24.21
CA ILE A 470 13.74 15.28 24.26
C ILE A 470 13.41 14.82 25.68
N CYS A 471 14.34 14.17 26.38
CA CYS A 471 14.16 13.82 27.79
C CYS A 471 13.84 15.04 28.67
N ARG A 472 14.46 16.18 28.39
CA ARG A 472 14.32 17.41 29.18
C ARG A 472 13.09 18.25 28.84
N ARG A 473 12.67 18.28 27.56
CA ARG A 473 11.57 19.14 27.07
C ARG A 473 10.24 18.42 26.93
N ASN A 474 10.24 17.12 26.67
CA ASN A 474 9.04 16.34 26.37
C ASN A 474 8.68 15.34 27.49
N LEU A 475 9.62 15.01 28.38
CA LEU A 475 9.43 14.09 29.51
C LEU A 475 9.64 14.75 30.90
N ASP A 476 9.80 16.08 30.94
CA ASP A 476 10.03 16.90 32.17
C ASP A 476 11.20 16.43 33.08
N ILE A 477 12.19 15.73 32.53
CA ILE A 477 13.36 15.26 33.30
C ILE A 477 14.40 16.40 33.36
N GLU A 478 14.48 17.12 34.49
CA GLU A 478 15.40 18.27 34.65
C GLU A 478 16.87 17.95 34.37
N LEU A 479 17.31 16.74 34.74
CA LEU A 479 18.67 16.21 34.55
C LEU A 479 18.61 14.74 34.05
N PRO A 480 18.48 14.52 32.73
CA PRO A 480 18.49 13.18 32.14
C PRO A 480 19.80 12.43 32.42
N THR A 481 19.69 11.16 32.83
CA THR A 481 20.83 10.24 33.01
C THR A 481 21.01 9.34 31.79
N TYR A 482 22.18 8.71 31.61
CA TYR A 482 22.39 7.70 30.57
C TYR A 482 21.33 6.57 30.63
N THR A 483 20.83 6.19 31.81
CA THR A 483 19.74 5.22 31.95
C THR A 483 18.40 5.73 31.38
N ASN A 484 18.15 7.05 31.37
CA ASN A 484 17.00 7.63 30.70
C ASN A 484 17.21 7.65 29.18
N LEU A 485 18.38 8.09 28.72
CA LEU A 485 18.74 8.12 27.30
C LEU A 485 18.64 6.71 26.68
N ASN A 486 19.28 5.71 27.29
CA ASN A 486 19.31 4.33 26.77
C ASN A 486 17.91 3.69 26.70
N ARG A 487 16.99 4.07 27.59
CA ARG A 487 15.57 3.62 27.55
C ARG A 487 14.76 4.31 26.46
N LEU A 488 15.02 5.59 26.21
CA LEU A 488 14.39 6.31 25.10
C LEU A 488 14.91 5.75 23.75
N ILE A 489 16.21 5.46 23.67
CA ILE A 489 16.82 4.81 22.50
C ILE A 489 16.25 3.38 22.31
N SER A 490 16.07 2.59 23.38
CA SER A 490 15.50 1.25 23.23
C SER A 490 14.03 1.25 22.76
N GLN A 491 13.23 2.26 23.13
CA GLN A 491 11.89 2.48 22.57
C GLN A 491 11.93 2.85 21.08
N ILE A 492 12.90 3.67 20.65
CA ILE A 492 13.10 4.00 19.22
C ILE A 492 13.49 2.75 18.42
N VAL A 493 14.45 1.97 18.92
CA VAL A 493 14.91 0.72 18.27
C VAL A 493 13.81 -0.35 18.27
N SER A 494 13.03 -0.48 19.35
CA SER A 494 11.84 -1.35 19.40
C SER A 494 10.84 -0.99 18.31
N SER A 495 10.55 0.31 18.17
CA SER A 495 9.59 0.85 17.20
C SER A 495 10.04 0.63 15.75
N ILE A 496 11.32 0.89 15.44
CA ILE A 496 11.91 0.68 14.10
C ILE A 496 11.97 -0.81 13.73
N THR A 497 12.17 -1.70 14.71
CA THR A 497 12.24 -3.15 14.48
C THR A 497 10.90 -3.87 14.64
N ALA A 498 9.78 -3.15 14.82
CA ALA A 498 8.48 -3.76 15.10
C ALA A 498 7.98 -4.70 13.98
N SER A 499 8.15 -4.33 12.70
CA SER A 499 7.78 -5.16 11.53
C SER A 499 8.63 -6.43 11.37
N LEU A 500 9.71 -6.57 12.15
CA LEU A 500 10.56 -7.75 12.18
C LEU A 500 10.23 -8.68 13.36
N ARG A 501 9.28 -8.28 14.23
CA ARG A 501 8.99 -8.91 15.53
C ARG A 501 7.51 -9.16 15.80
N PHE A 502 6.61 -8.58 15.01
CA PHE A 502 5.16 -8.78 15.09
C PHE A 502 4.60 -8.77 13.66
N ASP A 503 3.63 -9.64 13.38
CA ASP A 503 2.89 -9.57 12.11
C ASP A 503 2.00 -8.32 12.03
N GLY A 504 1.98 -7.70 10.85
CA GLY A 504 1.17 -6.52 10.57
C GLY A 504 0.87 -6.34 9.08
N ALA A 505 0.11 -5.29 8.74
CA ALA A 505 -0.28 -5.00 7.34
C ALA A 505 0.90 -4.62 6.42
N LEU A 506 2.07 -4.30 6.99
CA LEU A 506 3.32 -3.95 6.32
C LEU A 506 4.47 -4.75 6.95
N ASN A 507 4.64 -6.00 6.50
CA ASN A 507 5.63 -6.95 7.02
C ASN A 507 7.05 -6.69 6.46
N VAL A 508 7.56 -5.47 6.64
CA VAL A 508 8.83 -4.97 6.06
C VAL A 508 10.06 -5.69 6.60
N ASP A 509 10.90 -6.25 5.72
CA ASP A 509 12.17 -6.93 6.07
C ASP A 509 13.44 -6.04 5.99
N LEU A 510 14.59 -6.54 6.47
CA LEU A 510 15.85 -5.77 6.51
C LEU A 510 16.41 -5.36 5.14
N THR A 511 16.08 -6.10 4.08
CA THR A 511 16.42 -5.77 2.69
C THR A 511 15.50 -4.66 2.18
N GLU A 512 14.21 -4.72 2.53
CA GLU A 512 13.24 -3.68 2.20
C GLU A 512 13.51 -2.37 2.96
N PHE A 513 13.96 -2.45 4.22
CA PHE A 513 14.50 -1.29 4.95
C PHE A 513 15.65 -0.63 4.19
N GLN A 514 16.57 -1.43 3.63
CA GLN A 514 17.67 -0.93 2.79
C GLN A 514 17.16 -0.28 1.50
N THR A 515 16.33 -0.97 0.70
CA THR A 515 15.88 -0.43 -0.60
C THR A 515 14.96 0.79 -0.47
N ASN A 516 14.14 0.85 0.58
CA ASN A 516 13.16 1.92 0.76
C ASN A 516 13.74 3.17 1.45
N LEU A 517 14.74 3.02 2.33
CA LEU A 517 15.37 4.16 3.03
C LEU A 517 16.68 4.64 2.38
N VAL A 518 17.37 3.80 1.60
CA VAL A 518 18.68 4.10 1.01
C VAL A 518 18.65 3.94 -0.52
N PRO A 519 18.00 4.88 -1.25
CA PRO A 519 17.90 4.83 -2.71
C PRO A 519 19.22 5.14 -3.45
N TYR A 520 20.27 5.56 -2.74
CA TYR A 520 21.57 5.91 -3.33
C TYR A 520 22.74 5.35 -2.49
N PRO A 521 23.74 4.66 -3.12
CA PRO A 521 24.90 4.05 -2.43
C PRO A 521 25.92 4.99 -1.75
N ARG A 522 25.49 6.19 -1.32
CA ARG A 522 26.23 7.12 -0.42
C ARG A 522 25.32 7.91 0.53
N ILE A 523 24.02 7.58 0.62
CA ILE A 523 23.03 8.30 1.45
C ILE A 523 22.40 7.32 2.45
N HIS A 524 23.25 6.74 3.30
CA HIS A 524 22.93 5.62 4.19
C HIS A 524 22.35 6.03 5.56
N PHE A 525 22.08 7.32 5.77
CA PHE A 525 21.79 7.88 7.10
C PHE A 525 20.34 8.41 7.21
N PRO A 526 19.33 7.54 7.35
CA PRO A 526 17.97 7.97 7.67
C PRO A 526 17.90 8.53 9.10
N LEU A 527 17.13 9.60 9.26
CA LEU A 527 16.89 10.22 10.57
C LEU A 527 15.74 9.51 11.28
N ALA A 528 16.03 8.84 12.39
CA ALA A 528 15.00 8.36 13.30
C ALA A 528 14.33 9.55 14.00
N THR A 529 13.00 9.61 13.98
CA THR A 529 12.22 10.62 14.72
C THR A 529 11.30 9.91 15.71
N TYR A 530 11.10 10.50 16.89
CA TYR A 530 10.30 9.91 17.96
C TYR A 530 9.23 10.90 18.42
N ALA A 531 7.97 10.47 18.33
CA ALA A 531 6.81 11.22 18.81
C ALA A 531 6.35 10.62 20.15
N PRO A 532 6.77 11.18 21.31
CA PRO A 532 6.28 10.71 22.60
C PRO A 532 4.80 11.05 22.74
N VAL A 533 3.95 10.04 22.89
CA VAL A 533 2.53 10.23 23.26
C VAL A 533 2.47 10.75 24.69
N ILE A 534 2.17 12.05 24.85
CA ILE A 534 2.12 12.72 26.14
C ILE A 534 0.84 12.31 26.89
N SER A 535 0.87 11.13 27.54
CA SER A 535 -0.18 10.76 28.49
C SER A 535 -0.08 11.64 29.75
N ALA A 536 -1.17 12.34 30.08
CA ALA A 536 -1.23 13.24 31.22
C ALA A 536 -1.40 12.47 32.56
N GLY A 537 -0.43 11.63 32.91
CA GLY A 537 -0.33 11.03 34.24
C GLY A 537 0.44 9.71 34.33
N GLY A 538 1.52 9.72 35.13
CA GLY A 538 2.00 8.58 35.90
C GLY A 538 2.43 7.32 35.13
N PHE A 539 3.75 7.15 34.95
CA PHE A 539 4.33 5.87 34.56
C PHE A 539 3.85 4.74 35.51
N VAL A 540 3.49 3.59 34.95
CA VAL A 540 2.99 2.39 35.67
C VAL A 540 1.60 2.52 36.32
N SER A 541 0.52 2.58 35.52
CA SER A 541 -0.63 1.65 35.63
C SER A 541 -1.81 1.97 34.69
N ARG A 542 -1.90 1.25 33.55
CA ARG A 542 -3.12 0.87 32.78
C ARG A 542 -2.73 0.24 31.44
N PHE A 543 -2.42 -1.05 31.45
CA PHE A 543 -2.47 -1.88 30.23
C PHE A 543 -3.75 -2.72 30.33
N GLY A 544 -4.71 -2.52 29.42
CA GLY A 544 -6.01 -3.15 29.56
C GLY A 544 -7.14 -2.71 28.62
N GLU A 545 -6.86 -1.98 27.54
CA GLU A 545 -7.87 -1.65 26.52
C GLU A 545 -7.17 -1.56 25.15
N LYS A 546 -7.71 -2.24 24.12
CA LYS A 546 -7.28 -2.09 22.73
C LYS A 546 -8.05 -0.93 22.12
N GLN A 547 -7.38 0.17 21.81
CA GLN A 547 -7.84 1.12 20.79
C GLN A 547 -6.87 1.02 19.61
N GLY A 548 -7.43 0.89 18.40
CA GLY A 548 -6.64 0.88 17.17
C GLY A 548 -6.18 2.30 16.86
N LEU A 549 -4.87 2.52 16.86
CA LEU A 549 -4.27 3.78 16.43
C LEU A 549 -3.81 3.65 14.97
N GLU A 550 -4.76 3.79 14.05
CA GLU A 550 -4.39 4.25 12.70
C GLU A 550 -3.82 5.67 12.79
N GLY A 551 -2.79 5.98 12.00
CA GLY A 551 -2.26 7.34 11.90
C GLY A 551 -3.30 8.28 11.28
N GLN A 552 -3.50 9.46 11.86
CA GLN A 552 -4.53 10.41 11.39
C GLN A 552 -4.23 10.87 9.95
N ARG A 553 -5.19 10.64 9.05
CA ARG A 553 -5.05 10.76 7.59
C ARG A 553 -5.50 12.14 7.07
N GLU A 554 -4.99 13.25 7.59
CA GLU A 554 -5.65 14.55 7.39
C GLU A 554 -5.66 15.07 5.94
N CYS A 555 -6.71 15.80 5.58
CA CYS A 555 -6.90 16.43 4.27
C CYS A 555 -7.14 17.94 4.43
N ILE A 556 -6.66 18.75 3.49
CA ILE A 556 -6.93 20.20 3.47
C ILE A 556 -7.75 20.54 2.21
N SER A 557 -8.86 21.26 2.39
CA SER A 557 -9.63 21.80 1.27
C SER A 557 -9.30 23.27 1.01
N ILE A 558 -9.19 23.65 -0.26
CA ILE A 558 -8.93 25.03 -0.70
C ILE A 558 -10.00 25.43 -1.70
N HIS A 559 -10.66 26.56 -1.44
CA HIS A 559 -11.83 27.02 -2.19
C HIS A 559 -11.48 28.35 -2.87
N VAL A 560 -11.35 28.35 -4.20
CA VAL A 560 -10.77 29.46 -4.98
C VAL A 560 -11.82 30.12 -5.87
N GLY A 561 -12.00 31.43 -5.68
CA GLY A 561 -12.97 32.24 -6.42
C GLY A 561 -14.42 31.98 -6.03
N GLN A 562 -15.33 32.88 -6.44
CA GLN A 562 -16.76 32.82 -6.11
C GLN A 562 -17.38 31.42 -6.22
N ALA A 563 -17.15 30.69 -7.31
CA ALA A 563 -17.68 29.34 -7.50
C ALA A 563 -17.15 28.35 -6.47
N GLY A 564 -15.82 28.31 -6.26
CA GLY A 564 -15.19 27.47 -5.25
C GLY A 564 -15.69 27.80 -3.83
N VAL A 565 -15.76 29.08 -3.48
CA VAL A 565 -16.25 29.55 -2.17
C VAL A 565 -17.72 29.16 -1.93
N GLN A 566 -18.59 29.35 -2.92
CA GLN A 566 -20.03 29.03 -2.79
C GLN A 566 -20.31 27.52 -2.77
N ILE A 567 -19.53 26.71 -3.50
CA ILE A 567 -19.58 25.24 -3.41
C ILE A 567 -19.04 24.79 -2.04
N GLY A 568 -17.90 25.31 -1.61
CA GLY A 568 -17.29 25.02 -0.32
C GLY A 568 -18.23 25.27 0.86
N ASN A 569 -18.95 26.39 0.85
CA ASN A 569 -19.96 26.70 1.87
C ASN A 569 -21.07 25.64 1.94
N ALA A 570 -21.56 25.15 0.79
CA ALA A 570 -22.56 24.09 0.71
C ALA A 570 -22.01 22.69 1.09
N CYS A 571 -20.72 22.43 0.85
CA CYS A 571 -20.03 21.22 1.30
C CYS A 571 -19.85 21.21 2.82
N TRP A 572 -19.38 22.30 3.42
CA TRP A 572 -19.16 22.38 4.87
C TRP A 572 -20.46 22.46 5.68
N GLU A 573 -21.53 23.05 5.15
CA GLU A 573 -22.90 22.91 5.71
C GLU A 573 -23.28 21.42 5.80
N LEU A 574 -23.12 20.67 4.71
CA LEU A 574 -23.45 19.25 4.65
C LEU A 574 -22.55 18.39 5.56
N TYR A 575 -21.23 18.63 5.61
CA TYR A 575 -20.33 17.89 6.50
C TYR A 575 -20.67 18.12 7.98
N CYS A 576 -21.01 19.35 8.37
CA CYS A 576 -21.46 19.63 9.73
C CYS A 576 -22.77 18.91 10.07
N LEU A 577 -23.71 18.83 9.12
CA LEU A 577 -24.96 18.08 9.30
C LEU A 577 -24.72 16.56 9.38
N GLU A 578 -23.82 16.02 8.57
CA GLU A 578 -23.44 14.60 8.55
C GLU A 578 -22.75 14.15 9.86
N HIS A 579 -21.84 14.96 10.41
CA HIS A 579 -21.14 14.65 11.67
C HIS A 579 -21.82 15.22 12.93
N GLY A 580 -22.99 15.86 12.80
CA GLY A 580 -23.75 16.41 13.93
C GLY A 580 -23.13 17.65 14.60
N ILE A 581 -22.18 18.31 13.94
CA ILE A 581 -21.48 19.51 14.40
C ILE A 581 -22.38 20.73 14.20
N GLN A 582 -22.52 21.57 15.23
CA GLN A 582 -23.33 22.79 15.19
C GLN A 582 -22.59 23.95 14.49
N PRO A 583 -23.28 25.01 14.01
CA PRO A 583 -22.63 26.14 13.33
C PRO A 583 -21.65 26.97 14.18
N ASP A 584 -21.59 26.76 15.51
CA ASP A 584 -20.54 27.31 16.39
C ASP A 584 -19.27 26.43 16.47
N GLY A 585 -19.29 25.26 15.82
CA GLY A 585 -18.24 24.24 15.80
C GLY A 585 -18.33 23.19 16.92
N LYS A 586 -19.36 23.22 17.78
CA LYS A 586 -19.49 22.25 18.88
C LYS A 586 -20.30 21.02 18.49
N MET A 587 -19.94 19.90 19.10
CA MET A 587 -20.67 18.64 19.01
C MET A 587 -21.38 18.37 20.35
N PRO A 588 -22.71 18.11 20.38
CA PRO A 588 -23.43 17.87 21.63
C PRO A 588 -23.13 16.46 22.19
N SER A 589 -22.86 16.37 23.49
CA SER A 589 -22.39 15.16 24.18
C SER A 589 -23.33 13.95 24.17
N ASP A 590 -24.56 14.12 23.69
CA ASP A 590 -25.60 13.08 23.59
C ASP A 590 -25.68 12.49 22.16
N LYS A 591 -24.70 12.79 21.30
CA LYS A 591 -24.63 12.34 19.90
C LYS A 591 -23.25 11.84 19.45
N THR A 592 -22.77 10.76 20.05
CA THR A 592 -21.94 9.78 19.32
C THR A 592 -22.81 8.86 18.45
N VAL A 593 -23.82 9.43 17.78
CA VAL A 593 -24.75 8.72 16.87
C VAL A 593 -24.08 8.60 15.51
N GLY A 594 -23.07 7.73 15.44
CA GLY A 594 -22.24 7.54 14.24
C GLY A 594 -21.13 6.50 14.37
N GLY A 595 -21.02 5.78 15.49
CA GLY A 595 -19.84 5.00 15.84
C GLY A 595 -18.95 5.76 16.83
N GLY A 596 -17.88 5.10 17.28
CA GLY A 596 -16.88 5.68 18.19
C GLY A 596 -15.64 6.18 17.45
N ASP A 597 -15.78 6.58 16.20
CA ASP A 597 -14.66 6.84 15.29
C ASP A 597 -14.28 8.32 15.20
N ASP A 598 -13.03 8.61 15.51
CA ASP A 598 -12.37 9.91 15.33
C ASP A 598 -12.06 10.23 13.83
N SER A 599 -12.59 9.45 12.88
CA SER A 599 -12.28 9.54 11.44
C SER A 599 -12.67 10.88 10.80
N PHE A 600 -13.63 11.62 11.36
CA PHE A 600 -13.96 12.97 10.92
C PHE A 600 -12.84 13.99 11.20
N ASN A 601 -11.87 13.70 12.07
CA ASN A 601 -10.69 14.55 12.30
C ASN A 601 -9.78 14.65 11.06
N THR A 602 -9.99 13.80 10.04
CA THR A 602 -9.41 13.98 8.70
C THR A 602 -9.78 15.35 8.08
N PHE A 603 -10.98 15.87 8.36
CA PHE A 603 -11.48 17.15 7.82
C PHE A 603 -11.59 18.26 8.88
N PHE A 604 -11.63 17.92 10.18
CA PHE A 604 -11.72 18.91 11.27
C PHE A 604 -10.50 18.82 12.20
N SER A 605 -10.08 19.94 12.77
CA SER A 605 -9.17 19.97 13.92
C SER A 605 -9.95 20.33 15.19
N GLU A 606 -9.75 19.58 16.27
CA GLU A 606 -10.33 19.94 17.57
C GLU A 606 -9.47 21.01 18.27
N THR A 607 -10.12 22.04 18.78
CA THR A 607 -9.51 22.97 19.73
C THR A 607 -9.82 22.55 21.15
N GLY A 608 -8.89 22.77 22.11
CA GLY A 608 -9.03 22.43 23.54
C GLY A 608 -10.14 23.15 24.32
N ALA A 609 -11.18 23.64 23.64
CA ALA A 609 -12.45 24.12 24.17
C ALA A 609 -13.66 23.28 23.67
N GLY A 610 -13.43 22.10 23.07
CA GLY A 610 -14.50 21.25 22.53
C GLY A 610 -15.13 21.78 21.25
N LYS A 611 -14.36 22.56 20.45
CA LYS A 611 -14.81 23.15 19.19
C LYS A 611 -13.97 22.63 18.03
N HIS A 612 -14.65 22.02 17.08
CA HIS A 612 -14.10 21.53 15.81
C HIS A 612 -14.02 22.68 14.79
N VAL A 613 -12.91 22.75 14.06
CA VAL A 613 -12.63 23.77 13.04
C VAL A 613 -12.28 23.08 11.72
N PRO A 614 -12.93 23.42 10.59
CA PRO A 614 -12.59 22.88 9.28
C PRO A 614 -11.13 23.08 8.89
N ARG A 615 -10.53 22.04 8.29
CA ARG A 615 -9.26 22.10 7.56
C ARG A 615 -9.50 22.69 6.17
N ALA A 616 -9.95 23.95 6.15
CA ALA A 616 -10.37 24.68 4.97
C ALA A 616 -9.63 26.01 4.83
N ILE A 617 -9.38 26.44 3.60
CA ILE A 617 -8.98 27.81 3.25
C ILE A 617 -9.89 28.30 2.13
N PHE A 618 -10.41 29.51 2.25
CA PHE A 618 -11.20 30.19 1.23
C PHE A 618 -10.40 31.38 0.72
N VAL A 619 -10.27 31.50 -0.60
CA VAL A 619 -9.49 32.55 -1.27
C VAL A 619 -10.33 33.16 -2.39
N ASP A 620 -10.49 34.48 -2.37
CA ASP A 620 -10.89 35.24 -3.56
C ASP A 620 -10.15 36.57 -3.60
N LEU A 621 -9.99 37.12 -4.80
CA LEU A 621 -9.38 38.42 -5.04
C LEU A 621 -10.38 39.56 -4.74
N GLU A 622 -11.69 39.31 -4.84
CA GLU A 622 -12.74 40.19 -4.31
C GLU A 622 -13.20 39.75 -2.89
N PRO A 623 -13.45 40.67 -1.94
CA PRO A 623 -13.99 40.30 -0.62
C PRO A 623 -15.47 39.85 -0.61
N SER A 624 -16.25 40.15 -1.65
CA SER A 624 -17.72 40.05 -1.69
C SER A 624 -18.28 38.72 -1.16
N VAL A 625 -17.90 37.62 -1.80
CA VAL A 625 -18.38 36.26 -1.52
C VAL A 625 -17.87 35.70 -0.19
N ILE A 626 -16.69 36.13 0.26
CA ILE A 626 -16.11 35.71 1.55
C ILE A 626 -16.70 36.51 2.71
N ASP A 627 -17.15 37.75 2.50
CA ASP A 627 -17.93 38.50 3.48
C ASP A 627 -19.32 37.88 3.73
N GLU A 628 -19.91 37.17 2.75
CA GLU A 628 -21.07 36.31 2.98
C GLU A 628 -20.74 35.16 3.96
N VAL A 629 -19.58 34.50 3.81
CA VAL A 629 -19.13 33.44 4.74
C VAL A 629 -18.83 34.00 6.13
N ARG A 630 -18.23 35.20 6.22
CA ARG A 630 -17.95 35.92 7.49
C ARG A 630 -19.20 36.43 8.21
N THR A 631 -20.35 36.51 7.54
CA THR A 631 -21.61 37.03 8.11
C THR A 631 -22.74 36.00 8.23
N GLY A 632 -22.69 34.91 7.45
CA GLY A 632 -23.72 33.86 7.41
C GLY A 632 -23.74 32.89 8.60
N THR A 633 -24.54 31.83 8.48
CA THR A 633 -24.83 30.86 9.56
C THR A 633 -23.57 30.25 10.18
N TYR A 634 -22.60 29.86 9.35
CA TYR A 634 -21.37 29.18 9.76
C TYR A 634 -20.19 30.14 10.04
N ARG A 635 -20.43 31.44 10.20
CA ARG A 635 -19.40 32.46 10.49
C ARG A 635 -18.55 32.22 11.74
N GLN A 636 -18.98 31.34 12.65
CA GLN A 636 -18.23 30.96 13.85
C GLN A 636 -17.45 29.65 13.68
N LEU A 637 -17.71 28.87 12.64
CA LEU A 637 -17.09 27.57 12.38
C LEU A 637 -15.62 27.73 11.98
N PHE A 638 -15.37 28.48 10.89
CA PHE A 638 -14.03 28.74 10.36
C PHE A 638 -13.19 29.67 11.24
N HIS A 639 -11.87 29.58 11.15
CA HIS A 639 -10.96 30.56 11.73
C HIS A 639 -10.87 31.80 10.81
N PRO A 640 -10.90 33.05 11.32
CA PRO A 640 -10.89 34.24 10.46
C PRO A 640 -9.68 34.34 9.51
N GLU A 641 -8.55 33.73 9.88
CA GLU A 641 -7.34 33.70 9.05
C GLU A 641 -7.38 32.69 7.89
N GLN A 642 -8.38 31.81 7.86
CA GLN A 642 -8.66 30.90 6.73
C GLN A 642 -9.48 31.58 5.62
N LEU A 643 -10.00 32.79 5.87
CA LEU A 643 -10.92 33.51 4.97
C LEU A 643 -10.17 34.68 4.32
N ILE A 644 -9.46 34.40 3.23
CA ILE A 644 -8.44 35.27 2.62
C ILE A 644 -9.05 36.04 1.46
N THR A 645 -8.95 37.37 1.49
CA THR A 645 -9.57 38.28 0.52
C THR A 645 -8.59 39.31 -0.01
N GLY A 646 -8.56 39.48 -1.34
CA GLY A 646 -7.87 40.59 -2.00
C GLY A 646 -8.60 41.93 -1.89
N LYS A 647 -8.43 42.79 -2.90
CA LYS A 647 -9.02 44.14 -3.00
C LYS A 647 -9.60 44.47 -4.37
N GLU A 648 -9.01 43.91 -5.42
CA GLU A 648 -9.43 44.01 -6.81
C GLU A 648 -9.59 42.60 -7.36
N ASP A 649 -10.56 42.38 -8.25
CA ASP A 649 -10.81 41.08 -8.82
C ASP A 649 -9.96 40.82 -10.09
N ALA A 650 -10.02 39.58 -10.58
CA ALA A 650 -9.41 39.19 -11.84
C ALA A 650 -10.20 39.65 -13.09
N ALA A 651 -11.39 40.25 -12.96
CA ALA A 651 -12.22 40.77 -14.04
C ALA A 651 -12.49 39.76 -15.18
N ASN A 652 -12.59 38.48 -14.83
CA ASN A 652 -12.67 37.34 -15.76
C ASN A 652 -11.51 37.25 -16.78
N ASN A 653 -10.32 37.71 -16.40
CA ASN A 653 -9.09 37.64 -17.19
C ASN A 653 -8.07 36.74 -16.48
N TYR A 654 -7.64 35.66 -17.15
CA TYR A 654 -6.63 34.74 -16.61
C TYR A 654 -5.31 35.45 -16.25
N ALA A 655 -4.84 36.38 -17.08
CA ALA A 655 -3.56 37.05 -16.84
C ALA A 655 -3.54 37.84 -15.51
N ARG A 656 -4.69 38.38 -15.06
CA ARG A 656 -4.78 39.13 -13.79
C ARG A 656 -4.55 38.28 -12.57
N GLY A 657 -5.19 37.11 -12.47
CA GLY A 657 -5.05 36.26 -11.27
C GLY A 657 -3.79 35.38 -11.30
N HIS A 658 -3.11 35.25 -12.44
CA HIS A 658 -1.82 34.55 -12.53
C HIS A 658 -0.64 35.53 -12.36
N TYR A 659 -0.51 36.56 -13.21
CA TYR A 659 0.73 37.35 -13.33
C TYR A 659 0.75 38.63 -12.49
N THR A 660 -0.39 39.35 -12.36
CA THR A 660 -0.44 40.67 -11.70
C THR A 660 -1.06 40.61 -10.30
N VAL A 661 -2.39 40.56 -10.19
CA VAL A 661 -3.13 40.66 -8.92
C VAL A 661 -2.91 39.47 -8.00
N GLY A 662 -3.02 38.24 -8.53
CA GLY A 662 -2.89 37.03 -7.69
C GLY A 662 -1.50 36.85 -7.08
N LYS A 663 -0.48 37.36 -7.75
CA LYS A 663 0.91 37.39 -7.29
C LYS A 663 1.10 38.23 -6.01
N GLU A 664 0.22 39.20 -5.73
CA GLU A 664 0.25 39.92 -4.45
C GLU A 664 -0.32 39.10 -3.27
N LEU A 665 -1.16 38.10 -3.55
CA LEU A 665 -1.88 37.32 -2.53
C LEU A 665 -1.32 35.91 -2.31
N ILE A 666 -0.63 35.33 -3.29
CA ILE A 666 -0.16 33.94 -3.26
C ILE A 666 0.72 33.61 -2.04
N ASP A 667 1.68 34.47 -1.69
CA ASP A 667 2.55 34.25 -0.51
C ASP A 667 1.78 34.25 0.80
N VAL A 668 0.68 35.03 0.90
CA VAL A 668 -0.20 35.05 2.06
C VAL A 668 -0.99 33.74 2.14
N VAL A 669 -1.51 33.25 1.01
CA VAL A 669 -2.22 31.96 0.94
C VAL A 669 -1.30 30.81 1.32
N LEU A 670 -0.07 30.78 0.79
CA LEU A 670 0.93 29.77 1.13
C LEU A 670 1.34 29.82 2.61
N ASP A 671 1.51 31.00 3.22
CA ASP A 671 1.71 31.12 4.67
C ASP A 671 0.52 30.56 5.48
N ARG A 672 -0.72 30.73 5.03
CA ARG A 672 -1.90 30.12 5.69
C ARG A 672 -1.96 28.61 5.52
N ILE A 673 -1.62 28.08 4.34
CA ILE A 673 -1.48 26.64 4.09
C ILE A 673 -0.39 26.07 5.01
N ARG A 674 0.81 26.66 5.00
CA ARG A 674 1.94 26.25 5.85
C ARG A 674 1.60 26.26 7.34
N LYS A 675 0.73 27.16 7.81
CA LYS A 675 0.23 27.21 9.20
C LYS A 675 -0.78 26.11 9.56
N LEU A 676 -1.51 25.55 8.60
CA LEU A 676 -2.32 24.35 8.83
C LEU A 676 -1.48 23.06 8.74
N VAL A 677 -0.52 23.03 7.80
CA VAL A 677 0.31 21.83 7.53
C VAL A 677 1.44 21.63 8.54
N SER A 678 2.05 22.70 9.04
CA SER A 678 3.28 22.58 9.83
C SER A 678 3.05 21.97 11.20
N SER A 679 3.89 20.98 11.51
CA SER A 679 4.27 20.57 12.87
C SER A 679 5.80 20.48 13.03
N TYR A 680 6.59 20.86 12.01
CA TYR A 680 7.99 20.39 11.89
C TYR A 680 9.06 21.36 11.37
N PHE A 681 8.75 22.60 10.95
CA PHE A 681 9.73 23.48 10.27
C PHE A 681 10.17 24.72 11.07
N LYS A 682 10.94 24.50 12.14
CA LYS A 682 11.83 25.53 12.72
C LYS A 682 13.17 24.95 13.23
N SER A 683 14.16 24.90 12.35
CA SER A 683 15.57 24.86 12.75
C SER A 683 16.40 25.89 11.97
N ASN A 684 17.38 26.48 12.65
CA ASN A 684 18.53 27.22 12.11
C ASN A 684 18.30 28.33 11.08
N SER A 685 18.06 29.55 11.58
CA SER A 685 19.08 30.60 11.39
C SER A 685 19.07 31.65 12.53
N LYS A 686 20.26 31.91 13.09
CA LYS A 686 20.56 33.11 13.89
C LYS A 686 21.71 33.85 13.19
N PRO A 687 21.47 34.99 12.52
CA PRO A 687 22.54 35.93 12.22
C PRO A 687 23.04 36.54 13.53
N SER A 688 24.35 36.54 13.75
CA SER A 688 24.96 37.29 14.85
C SER A 688 24.95 38.79 14.51
N LEU A 689 24.24 39.58 15.33
CA LEU A 689 24.05 41.01 15.10
C LEU A 689 25.19 41.82 15.72
N HIS A 690 25.88 42.61 14.90
CA HIS A 690 26.61 43.80 15.36
C HIS A 690 26.32 45.02 14.47
N HIS A 691 25.61 45.97 15.09
CA HIS A 691 25.43 47.38 14.74
C HIS A 691 24.48 47.85 13.62
N SER A 692 23.75 48.91 14.02
CA SER A 692 23.10 50.00 13.26
C SER A 692 21.86 49.72 12.39
N ASP A 693 20.73 50.20 12.92
CA ASP A 693 19.72 51.03 12.24
C ASP A 693 18.90 50.43 11.08
N SER A 694 17.81 49.74 11.41
CA SER A 694 16.48 50.41 11.51
C SER A 694 15.29 49.44 11.75
N CYS A 695 14.18 49.99 12.26
CA CYS A 695 12.89 49.35 12.53
C CYS A 695 12.81 48.25 13.62
N VAL A 696 11.58 48.06 14.12
CA VAL A 696 11.18 47.39 15.38
C VAL A 696 9.70 46.96 15.25
N PRO A 697 9.18 45.97 16.00
CA PRO A 697 9.67 44.62 16.28
C PRO A 697 8.75 43.53 15.66
N LEU A 698 9.16 42.25 15.67
CA LEU A 698 8.28 41.12 15.32
C LEU A 698 8.37 39.97 16.36
N CYS A 699 8.32 40.33 17.64
CA CYS A 699 8.32 39.40 18.78
C CYS A 699 7.03 39.53 19.61
N LEU A 700 5.86 39.24 19.03
CA LEU A 700 4.59 39.34 19.77
C LEU A 700 3.43 38.47 19.25
N PHE A 701 3.68 37.22 18.87
CA PHE A 701 2.63 36.20 18.76
C PHE A 701 2.99 34.92 19.52
N HIS A 702 2.18 34.61 20.53
CA HIS A 702 2.18 33.40 21.34
C HIS A 702 0.91 32.61 21.02
N LYS A 703 0.97 31.28 21.14
CA LYS A 703 -0.19 30.36 21.11
C LYS A 703 -1.13 30.47 19.89
N GLN A 704 -0.76 29.79 18.82
CA GLN A 704 -1.72 28.93 18.10
C GLN A 704 -1.00 27.65 17.66
N SER A 705 -1.73 26.55 17.57
CA SER A 705 -1.19 25.20 17.51
C SER A 705 -1.04 24.69 16.08
N ASP A 706 0.06 23.97 15.87
CA ASP A 706 0.31 23.03 14.76
C ASP A 706 -0.81 21.97 14.69
N GLN A 707 -1.26 21.54 13.49
CA GLN A 707 -2.55 20.83 13.35
C GLN A 707 -2.56 19.51 12.57
N CYS A 708 -1.54 19.19 11.77
CA CYS A 708 -1.51 17.96 10.98
C CYS A 708 -0.30 17.08 11.33
N THR A 709 -0.51 15.76 11.27
CA THR A 709 0.42 14.68 11.63
C THR A 709 0.69 13.73 10.47
N GLY A 710 -0.27 13.55 9.57
CA GLY A 710 -0.26 12.58 8.47
C GLY A 710 -0.97 13.07 7.20
N LEU A 711 -0.85 14.38 6.89
CA LEU A 711 -1.47 15.03 5.72
C LEU A 711 -1.36 14.17 4.46
N GLN A 712 -2.49 13.78 3.87
CA GLN A 712 -2.54 13.07 2.61
C GLN A 712 -2.34 14.01 1.41
N GLY A 713 -3.12 15.10 1.37
CA GLY A 713 -3.22 15.92 0.18
C GLY A 713 -4.19 17.09 0.28
N PHE A 714 -4.44 17.70 -0.87
CA PHE A 714 -5.26 18.89 -1.06
C PHE A 714 -6.47 18.60 -1.95
N LEU A 715 -7.63 19.17 -1.58
CA LEU A 715 -8.85 19.17 -2.37
C LEU A 715 -9.15 20.60 -2.83
N VAL A 716 -9.00 20.89 -4.13
CA VAL A 716 -9.06 22.25 -4.68
C VAL A 716 -10.38 22.46 -5.45
N PHE A 717 -11.20 23.41 -5.00
CA PHE A 717 -12.52 23.70 -5.55
C PHE A 717 -12.47 25.03 -6.30
N HIS A 718 -12.75 25.01 -7.60
CA HIS A 718 -12.59 26.18 -8.47
C HIS A 718 -13.49 26.14 -9.72
N SER A 719 -13.34 27.13 -10.61
CA SER A 719 -14.04 27.18 -11.90
C SER A 719 -13.09 27.51 -13.04
N PHE A 720 -13.18 26.77 -14.14
CA PHE A 720 -12.39 27.04 -15.35
C PHE A 720 -12.74 28.38 -16.02
N GLY A 721 -14.01 28.81 -15.94
CA GLY A 721 -14.46 30.04 -16.59
C GLY A 721 -14.09 31.35 -15.87
N GLY A 722 -14.25 31.38 -14.54
CA GLY A 722 -14.09 32.60 -13.75
C GLY A 722 -12.62 33.03 -13.58
N GLY A 723 -12.36 34.34 -13.60
CA GLY A 723 -10.99 34.88 -13.59
C GLY A 723 -10.13 34.40 -12.42
N THR A 724 -10.60 34.57 -11.17
CA THR A 724 -9.89 34.07 -9.98
C THR A 724 -9.78 32.54 -10.00
N GLY A 725 -10.89 31.86 -10.32
CA GLY A 725 -11.02 30.40 -10.23
C GLY A 725 -10.13 29.64 -11.20
N SER A 726 -9.82 30.20 -12.36
CA SER A 726 -8.85 29.63 -13.30
C SER A 726 -7.43 29.97 -12.86
N SER A 727 -7.07 31.25 -12.95
CA SER A 727 -5.69 31.70 -12.91
C SER A 727 -5.00 31.66 -11.55
N PHE A 728 -5.70 31.99 -10.47
CA PHE A 728 -5.12 31.86 -9.13
C PHE A 728 -4.98 30.38 -8.75
N THR A 729 -5.84 29.50 -9.27
CA THR A 729 -5.72 28.05 -9.07
C THR A 729 -4.49 27.51 -9.77
N SER A 730 -4.25 27.85 -11.04
CA SER A 730 -3.00 27.49 -11.75
C SER A 730 -1.76 27.93 -11.00
N LEU A 731 -1.69 29.21 -10.62
CA LEU A 731 -0.58 29.76 -9.83
C LEU A 731 -0.42 29.06 -8.46
N LEU A 732 -1.52 28.66 -7.82
CA LEU A 732 -1.49 27.92 -6.56
C LEU A 732 -1.01 26.48 -6.75
N MET A 733 -1.43 25.79 -7.81
CA MET A 733 -1.09 24.40 -8.11
C MET A 733 0.40 24.25 -8.42
N GLU A 734 1.01 25.17 -9.17
CA GLU A 734 2.48 25.28 -9.31
C GLU A 734 3.17 25.31 -7.94
N ARG A 735 2.72 26.20 -7.05
CA ARG A 735 3.36 26.44 -5.75
C ARG A 735 3.14 25.28 -4.79
N LEU A 736 1.99 24.62 -4.85
CA LEU A 736 1.73 23.38 -4.12
C LEU A 736 2.60 22.22 -4.63
N SER A 737 2.82 22.11 -5.94
CA SER A 737 3.76 21.12 -6.50
C SER A 737 5.22 21.39 -6.08
N VAL A 738 5.63 22.66 -5.94
CA VAL A 738 6.97 23.04 -5.43
C VAL A 738 7.11 22.81 -3.92
N ASP A 739 6.18 23.32 -3.09
CA ASP A 739 6.26 23.20 -1.62
C ASP A 739 5.92 21.78 -1.11
N TYR A 740 5.07 21.04 -1.83
CA TYR A 740 4.44 19.79 -1.36
C TYR A 740 4.36 18.67 -2.42
N GLY A 741 5.26 18.62 -3.41
CA GLY A 741 5.19 17.69 -4.56
C GLY A 741 5.13 16.17 -4.31
N LYS A 742 5.15 15.71 -3.04
CA LYS A 742 4.85 14.31 -2.64
C LYS A 742 3.41 14.11 -2.10
N LYS A 743 2.52 15.09 -2.26
CA LYS A 743 1.14 15.08 -1.73
C LYS A 743 0.13 15.17 -2.86
N SER A 744 -0.91 14.35 -2.79
CA SER A 744 -1.96 14.27 -3.81
C SER A 744 -2.76 15.57 -3.87
N LYS A 745 -3.12 16.01 -5.08
CA LYS A 745 -3.83 17.26 -5.37
C LYS A 745 -5.00 16.90 -6.27
N LEU A 746 -6.20 16.91 -5.72
CA LEU A 746 -7.42 16.56 -6.45
C LEU A 746 -8.27 17.82 -6.66
N GLU A 747 -8.77 18.01 -7.87
CA GLU A 747 -9.55 19.18 -8.25
C GLU A 747 -11.05 18.87 -8.39
N PHE A 748 -11.87 19.86 -8.06
CA PHE A 748 -13.30 19.90 -8.36
C PHE A 748 -13.55 21.14 -9.23
N SER A 749 -13.61 20.92 -10.54
CA SER A 749 -13.47 21.96 -11.55
C SER A 749 -14.78 22.25 -12.25
N VAL A 750 -15.37 23.42 -11.97
CA VAL A 750 -16.63 23.84 -12.59
C VAL A 750 -16.39 24.24 -14.06
N TYR A 751 -16.97 23.47 -14.98
CA TYR A 751 -16.86 23.63 -16.43
C TYR A 751 -17.87 24.67 -16.96
N PRO A 752 -17.50 25.52 -17.94
CA PRO A 752 -18.31 26.65 -18.40
C PRO A 752 -19.48 26.24 -19.32
N ALA A 753 -20.70 26.55 -18.87
CA ALA A 753 -21.94 26.28 -19.59
C ALA A 753 -22.54 27.58 -20.17
N PRO A 754 -22.81 27.67 -21.48
CA PRO A 754 -23.25 28.91 -22.13
C PRO A 754 -24.64 29.41 -21.68
N GLN A 755 -25.41 28.59 -20.95
CA GLN A 755 -26.71 28.96 -20.40
C GLN A 755 -26.63 29.71 -19.06
N VAL A 756 -25.52 29.57 -18.32
CA VAL A 756 -25.27 30.24 -17.01
C VAL A 756 -23.94 30.99 -16.97
N SER A 757 -23.19 30.97 -18.08
CA SER A 757 -21.97 31.76 -18.31
C SER A 757 -22.26 33.26 -18.15
N THR A 758 -21.34 33.96 -17.48
CA THR A 758 -21.41 35.42 -17.30
C THR A 758 -20.31 36.16 -18.05
N ALA A 759 -19.30 35.46 -18.58
CA ALA A 759 -18.18 36.03 -19.32
C ALA A 759 -17.93 35.36 -20.67
N VAL A 760 -17.85 36.17 -21.72
CA VAL A 760 -17.60 35.72 -23.11
C VAL A 760 -16.25 35.00 -23.26
N VAL A 761 -15.28 35.33 -22.40
CA VAL A 761 -13.90 34.83 -22.47
C VAL A 761 -13.64 33.57 -21.63
N GLU A 762 -14.68 32.95 -21.04
CA GLU A 762 -14.56 31.69 -20.29
C GLU A 762 -13.79 30.58 -21.04
N PRO A 763 -13.92 30.38 -22.38
CA PRO A 763 -13.12 29.40 -23.10
C PRO A 763 -11.60 29.66 -23.05
N TYR A 764 -11.16 30.92 -23.11
CA TYR A 764 -9.73 31.24 -22.96
C TYR A 764 -9.23 30.89 -21.56
N ASN A 765 -9.95 31.34 -20.53
CA ASN A 765 -9.58 31.07 -19.14
C ASN A 765 -9.51 29.57 -18.84
N SER A 766 -10.41 28.80 -19.47
CA SER A 766 -10.49 27.35 -19.30
C SER A 766 -9.32 26.61 -19.95
N ILE A 767 -8.98 26.93 -21.21
CA ILE A 767 -7.83 26.31 -21.91
C ILE A 767 -6.52 26.64 -21.19
N LEU A 768 -6.32 27.89 -20.78
CA LEU A 768 -5.11 28.34 -20.10
C LEU A 768 -4.94 27.71 -18.71
N THR A 769 -6.02 27.51 -17.96
CA THR A 769 -5.93 26.84 -16.66
C THR A 769 -5.76 25.33 -16.78
N THR A 770 -6.46 24.66 -17.70
CA THR A 770 -6.28 23.22 -17.92
C THR A 770 -4.84 22.91 -18.34
N HIS A 771 -4.27 23.64 -19.31
CA HIS A 771 -2.87 23.49 -19.71
C HIS A 771 -1.89 23.61 -18.52
N THR A 772 -2.08 24.61 -17.66
CA THR A 772 -1.16 24.87 -16.53
C THR A 772 -1.40 24.01 -15.29
N THR A 773 -2.59 23.40 -15.11
CA THR A 773 -2.82 22.41 -14.04
C THR A 773 -2.58 20.97 -14.50
N LEU A 774 -2.44 20.68 -15.80
CA LEU A 774 -2.30 19.32 -16.34
C LEU A 774 -1.06 18.57 -15.81
N GLU A 775 0.05 19.25 -15.56
CA GLU A 775 1.26 18.66 -14.94
C GLU A 775 1.23 18.68 -13.40
N HIS A 776 0.17 19.22 -12.79
CA HIS A 776 0.10 19.53 -11.36
C HIS A 776 -1.16 18.99 -10.66
N SER A 777 -2.12 18.44 -11.39
CA SER A 777 -3.31 17.77 -10.84
C SER A 777 -3.11 16.24 -10.87
N ASP A 778 -3.44 15.56 -9.78
CA ASP A 778 -3.37 14.10 -9.71
C ASP A 778 -4.68 13.44 -10.18
N CYS A 779 -5.81 14.15 -10.06
CA CYS A 779 -7.14 13.75 -10.51
C CYS A 779 -8.12 14.94 -10.44
N ALA A 780 -8.78 15.29 -11.55
CA ALA A 780 -9.67 16.44 -11.64
C ALA A 780 -11.11 16.04 -12.00
N PHE A 781 -12.04 16.22 -11.06
CA PHE A 781 -13.46 15.96 -11.26
C PHE A 781 -14.12 17.16 -11.95
N MET A 782 -14.45 17.00 -13.23
CA MET A 782 -15.16 18.02 -14.01
C MET A 782 -16.65 18.08 -13.64
N VAL A 783 -17.17 19.30 -13.52
CA VAL A 783 -18.53 19.60 -13.04
C VAL A 783 -19.20 20.58 -14.00
N ASP A 784 -19.97 20.08 -14.97
CA ASP A 784 -20.67 20.86 -15.99
C ASP A 784 -21.97 21.45 -15.44
N ASN A 785 -22.01 22.78 -15.34
CA ASN A 785 -23.19 23.51 -14.92
C ASN A 785 -24.43 23.23 -15.80
N GLU A 786 -24.27 22.94 -17.10
CA GLU A 786 -25.41 22.65 -17.98
C GLU A 786 -26.06 21.31 -17.62
N ALA A 787 -25.25 20.30 -17.36
CA ALA A 787 -25.72 18.98 -16.97
C ALA A 787 -26.46 19.02 -15.62
N ILE A 788 -25.93 19.76 -14.64
CA ILE A 788 -26.56 19.94 -13.32
C ILE A 788 -27.84 20.77 -13.43
N TYR A 789 -27.88 21.80 -14.28
CA TYR A 789 -29.09 22.58 -14.54
C TYR A 789 -30.19 21.72 -15.17
N ASP A 790 -29.85 20.90 -16.17
CA ASP A 790 -30.75 19.92 -16.79
C ASP A 790 -31.26 18.88 -15.76
N ILE A 791 -30.40 18.38 -14.86
CA ILE A 791 -30.79 17.44 -13.79
C ILE A 791 -31.73 18.11 -12.79
N CYS A 792 -31.40 19.29 -12.26
CA CYS A 792 -32.26 20.03 -11.34
C CYS A 792 -33.64 20.33 -11.94
N ARG A 793 -33.69 20.67 -13.23
CA ARG A 793 -34.94 20.98 -13.93
C ARG A 793 -35.79 19.73 -14.23
N ARG A 794 -35.15 18.60 -14.56
CA ARG A 794 -35.84 17.36 -14.97
C ARG A 794 -36.21 16.45 -13.80
N ASN A 795 -35.31 16.31 -12.83
CA ASN A 795 -35.44 15.34 -11.75
C ASN A 795 -35.97 15.97 -10.45
N LEU A 796 -35.66 17.24 -10.20
CA LEU A 796 -36.12 17.99 -9.01
C LEU A 796 -37.31 18.93 -9.29
N ASP A 797 -37.81 18.96 -10.53
CA ASP A 797 -38.96 19.78 -10.99
C ASP A 797 -38.76 21.30 -10.89
N ILE A 798 -37.52 21.77 -10.73
CA ILE A 798 -37.20 23.20 -10.54
C ILE A 798 -37.16 23.91 -11.90
N GLU A 799 -38.16 24.74 -12.21
CA GLU A 799 -38.27 25.42 -13.52
C GLU A 799 -37.06 26.33 -13.84
N HIS A 800 -36.52 27.02 -12.83
CA HIS A 800 -35.35 27.90 -12.93
C HIS A 800 -34.36 27.64 -11.77
N PRO A 801 -33.46 26.64 -11.89
CA PRO A 801 -32.43 26.36 -10.90
C PRO A 801 -31.52 27.56 -10.63
N THR A 802 -31.25 27.84 -9.35
CA THR A 802 -30.30 28.85 -8.89
C THR A 802 -28.96 28.21 -8.51
N TYR A 803 -27.88 29.00 -8.37
CA TYR A 803 -26.61 28.49 -7.84
C TYR A 803 -26.75 27.80 -6.46
N THR A 804 -27.72 28.20 -5.63
CA THR A 804 -28.01 27.49 -4.37
C THR A 804 -28.51 26.06 -4.61
N ASN A 805 -29.34 25.84 -5.65
CA ASN A 805 -29.80 24.49 -6.00
C ASN A 805 -28.67 23.67 -6.66
N LEU A 806 -27.91 24.28 -7.58
CA LEU A 806 -26.76 23.65 -8.24
C LEU A 806 -25.72 23.20 -7.19
N ASN A 807 -25.29 24.11 -6.31
CA ASN A 807 -24.25 23.84 -5.30
C ASN A 807 -24.69 22.82 -4.24
N ARG A 808 -26.00 22.71 -3.95
CA ARG A 808 -26.55 21.66 -3.08
C ARG A 808 -26.53 20.28 -3.72
N LEU A 809 -26.66 20.18 -5.05
CA LEU A 809 -26.48 18.92 -5.77
C LEU A 809 -24.99 18.57 -5.89
N ILE A 810 -24.13 19.56 -6.16
CA ILE A 810 -22.67 19.37 -6.15
C ILE A 810 -22.20 18.88 -4.77
N SER A 811 -22.64 19.50 -3.67
CA SER A 811 -22.15 19.14 -2.33
C SER A 811 -22.53 17.73 -1.89
N GLN A 812 -23.68 17.19 -2.32
CA GLN A 812 -24.05 15.78 -2.10
C GLN A 812 -23.09 14.81 -2.80
N ILE A 813 -22.58 15.20 -3.97
CA ILE A 813 -21.70 14.38 -4.78
C ILE A 813 -20.27 14.46 -4.25
N VAL A 814 -19.77 15.65 -3.96
CA VAL A 814 -18.49 15.85 -3.23
C VAL A 814 -18.52 15.13 -1.87
N SER A 815 -19.64 15.16 -1.15
CA SER A 815 -19.83 14.41 0.09
C SER A 815 -19.75 12.90 -0.12
N SER A 816 -20.30 12.38 -1.22
CA SER A 816 -20.25 10.96 -1.55
C SER A 816 -18.88 10.49 -2.02
N ILE A 817 -18.12 11.36 -2.71
CA ILE A 817 -16.72 11.11 -3.11
C ILE A 817 -15.81 11.11 -1.87
N THR A 818 -15.96 12.10 -0.98
CA THR A 818 -15.16 12.21 0.26
C THR A 818 -15.64 11.29 1.40
N ALA A 819 -16.66 10.46 1.18
CA ALA A 819 -17.27 9.66 2.24
C ALA A 819 -16.31 8.61 2.85
N SER A 820 -15.40 8.06 2.05
CA SER A 820 -14.35 7.12 2.50
C SER A 820 -13.23 7.77 3.33
N LEU A 821 -13.13 9.10 3.29
CA LEU A 821 -12.14 9.89 4.03
C LEU A 821 -12.68 10.44 5.35
N ARG A 822 -14.00 10.31 5.59
CA ARG A 822 -14.74 10.95 6.70
C ARG A 822 -15.48 9.97 7.61
N PHE A 823 -15.61 8.72 7.19
CA PHE A 823 -16.25 7.64 7.91
C PHE A 823 -15.49 6.35 7.65
N ASP A 824 -15.54 5.41 8.59
CA ASP A 824 -15.15 4.03 8.32
C ASP A 824 -16.15 3.32 7.40
N GLY A 825 -15.68 2.33 6.64
CA GLY A 825 -16.44 1.64 5.60
C GLY A 825 -15.79 0.33 5.16
N ALA A 826 -16.49 -0.43 4.32
CA ALA A 826 -16.01 -1.73 3.87
C ALA A 826 -14.80 -1.68 2.90
N LEU A 827 -14.45 -0.48 2.41
CA LEU A 827 -13.26 -0.18 1.64
C LEU A 827 -12.93 1.33 1.78
N ASN A 828 -11.87 1.65 2.52
CA ASN A 828 -11.52 3.04 2.86
C ASN A 828 -10.57 3.65 1.82
N VAL A 829 -11.11 3.95 0.63
CA VAL A 829 -10.40 4.59 -0.50
C VAL A 829 -9.81 5.94 -0.07
N ASP A 830 -8.48 6.06 -0.15
CA ASP A 830 -7.75 7.30 0.17
C ASP A 830 -7.42 8.18 -1.06
N LEU A 831 -6.83 9.37 -0.84
CA LEU A 831 -6.50 10.31 -1.93
C LEU A 831 -5.52 9.77 -2.97
N THR A 832 -4.60 8.88 -2.58
CA THR A 832 -3.66 8.22 -3.51
C THR A 832 -4.37 7.11 -4.26
N GLU A 833 -5.23 6.36 -3.58
CA GLU A 833 -6.08 5.36 -4.22
C GLU A 833 -6.97 5.95 -5.30
N PHE A 834 -7.52 7.17 -5.17
CA PHE A 834 -8.29 7.78 -6.27
C PHE A 834 -7.49 7.89 -7.58
N GLN A 835 -6.19 8.22 -7.50
CA GLN A 835 -5.28 8.23 -8.64
C GLN A 835 -5.07 6.80 -9.18
N THR A 836 -4.61 5.87 -8.35
CA THR A 836 -4.37 4.45 -8.70
C THR A 836 -5.63 3.71 -9.17
N ASN A 837 -6.83 4.19 -8.82
CA ASN A 837 -8.10 3.55 -9.12
C ASN A 837 -8.80 4.13 -10.36
N LEU A 838 -8.51 5.37 -10.76
CA LEU A 838 -9.22 6.07 -11.85
C LEU A 838 -8.31 6.63 -12.95
N VAL A 839 -7.00 6.79 -12.71
CA VAL A 839 -6.06 7.49 -13.61
C VAL A 839 -5.03 6.50 -14.16
N PRO A 840 -5.27 5.88 -15.33
CA PRO A 840 -4.35 4.91 -15.93
C PRO A 840 -3.11 5.57 -16.58
N TYR A 841 -3.27 6.82 -17.06
CA TYR A 841 -2.22 7.61 -17.69
C TYR A 841 -2.22 9.01 -17.08
N PRO A 842 -1.05 9.61 -16.75
CA PRO A 842 -0.99 10.87 -15.99
C PRO A 842 -1.73 12.06 -16.60
N ARG A 843 -1.81 12.18 -17.94
CA ARG A 843 -2.57 13.25 -18.64
C ARG A 843 -4.08 12.99 -18.68
N ILE A 844 -4.49 11.72 -18.57
CA ILE A 844 -5.90 11.29 -18.70
C ILE A 844 -6.53 11.18 -17.31
N HIS A 845 -6.50 12.28 -16.55
CA HIS A 845 -6.86 12.34 -15.14
C HIS A 845 -8.23 12.98 -14.85
N PHE A 846 -9.17 12.93 -15.81
CA PHE A 846 -10.49 13.55 -15.69
C PHE A 846 -11.65 12.53 -15.60
N PRO A 847 -11.96 11.95 -14.42
CA PRO A 847 -13.10 11.05 -14.27
C PRO A 847 -14.45 11.77 -14.38
N LEU A 848 -15.36 11.18 -15.14
CA LEU A 848 -16.76 11.56 -15.18
C LEU A 848 -17.46 11.13 -13.88
N ALA A 849 -18.03 12.08 -13.15
CA ALA A 849 -18.88 11.80 -12.00
C ALA A 849 -20.36 11.67 -12.41
N THR A 850 -21.07 10.71 -11.81
CA THR A 850 -22.51 10.45 -12.03
C THR A 850 -23.17 10.05 -10.72
N TYR A 851 -24.34 10.59 -10.39
CA TYR A 851 -24.98 10.35 -9.09
C TYR A 851 -26.42 9.87 -9.22
N ALA A 852 -26.77 8.84 -8.44
CA ALA A 852 -28.13 8.30 -8.39
C ALA A 852 -28.52 7.85 -6.96
N PRO A 853 -29.78 8.05 -6.53
CA PRO A 853 -30.87 8.69 -7.28
C PRO A 853 -30.98 10.19 -6.99
N VAL A 854 -31.42 10.97 -7.98
CA VAL A 854 -31.81 12.39 -7.81
C VAL A 854 -33.34 12.47 -7.88
N ILE A 855 -33.99 12.79 -6.75
CA ILE A 855 -35.46 12.78 -6.60
C ILE A 855 -35.88 14.01 -5.77
N SER A 856 -36.93 14.73 -6.21
CA SER A 856 -37.51 15.84 -5.44
C SER A 856 -38.15 15.36 -4.14
N ALA A 857 -38.09 16.21 -3.10
CA ALA A 857 -38.66 15.91 -1.78
C ALA A 857 -40.17 15.54 -1.80
N GLU A 858 -40.92 15.97 -2.83
CA GLU A 858 -42.34 15.62 -3.02
C GLU A 858 -42.54 14.19 -3.56
N LYS A 859 -41.70 13.74 -4.50
CA LYS A 859 -41.79 12.39 -5.12
C LYS A 859 -41.34 11.25 -4.18
N ALA A 860 -40.61 11.59 -3.11
CA ALA A 860 -39.97 10.68 -2.16
C ALA A 860 -40.87 9.56 -1.56
N TYR A 861 -42.18 9.77 -1.51
CA TYR A 861 -43.12 8.86 -0.82
C TYR A 861 -43.61 7.69 -1.68
N HIS A 862 -43.31 7.66 -2.98
CA HIS A 862 -43.95 6.72 -3.91
C HIS A 862 -43.10 5.49 -4.28
N GLU A 863 -41.77 5.60 -4.32
CA GLU A 863 -40.89 4.54 -4.80
C GLU A 863 -39.63 4.41 -3.93
N GLN A 864 -39.29 3.17 -3.54
CA GLN A 864 -38.00 2.83 -2.90
C GLN A 864 -37.15 2.07 -3.91
N LEU A 865 -36.14 2.74 -4.48
CA LEU A 865 -35.28 2.15 -5.49
C LEU A 865 -34.36 1.07 -4.89
N THR A 866 -34.24 -0.04 -5.61
CA THR A 866 -33.31 -1.14 -5.32
C THR A 866 -31.88 -0.76 -5.65
N VAL A 867 -30.91 -1.53 -5.13
CA VAL A 867 -29.49 -1.38 -5.50
C VAL A 867 -29.33 -1.48 -7.02
N ALA A 868 -29.96 -2.48 -7.65
CA ALA A 868 -29.88 -2.67 -9.09
C ALA A 868 -30.41 -1.47 -9.89
N GLU A 869 -31.51 -0.83 -9.47
CA GLU A 869 -32.07 0.34 -10.18
C GLU A 869 -31.13 1.56 -10.09
N ILE A 870 -30.58 1.85 -8.90
CA ILE A 870 -29.64 2.98 -8.76
C ILE A 870 -28.31 2.72 -9.50
N THR A 871 -27.79 1.47 -9.51
CA THR A 871 -26.62 1.10 -10.33
C THR A 871 -26.91 1.23 -11.83
N ASN A 872 -28.13 0.92 -12.28
CA ASN A 872 -28.53 1.11 -13.68
C ASN A 872 -28.58 2.60 -14.05
N ALA A 873 -29.13 3.45 -13.18
CA ALA A 873 -29.23 4.90 -13.39
C ALA A 873 -27.86 5.60 -13.53
N CYS A 874 -26.79 5.05 -12.96
CA CYS A 874 -25.41 5.54 -13.18
C CYS A 874 -24.91 5.38 -14.62
N PHE A 875 -25.50 4.50 -15.42
CA PHE A 875 -25.16 4.33 -16.84
C PHE A 875 -26.15 5.01 -17.80
N GLU A 876 -26.95 5.94 -17.27
CA GLU A 876 -27.84 6.80 -18.06
C GLU A 876 -27.23 8.21 -18.21
N PRO A 877 -26.99 8.71 -19.44
CA PRO A 877 -26.47 10.06 -19.70
C PRO A 877 -27.28 11.19 -19.04
N ALA A 878 -28.55 10.93 -18.69
CA ALA A 878 -29.43 11.88 -18.02
C ALA A 878 -28.97 12.29 -16.61
N ASN A 879 -28.15 11.47 -15.92
CA ASN A 879 -27.76 11.66 -14.52
C ASN A 879 -26.28 12.08 -14.33
N GLN A 880 -25.55 12.29 -15.43
CA GLN A 880 -24.10 12.52 -15.44
C GLN A 880 -23.76 14.00 -15.23
N LEU A 881 -22.58 14.29 -14.65
CA LEU A 881 -22.15 15.66 -14.34
C LEU A 881 -21.35 16.35 -15.43
N VAL A 882 -21.06 15.69 -16.56
CA VAL A 882 -20.54 16.33 -17.77
C VAL A 882 -21.37 15.86 -18.95
N LYS A 883 -21.70 16.78 -19.85
CA LYS A 883 -22.58 16.50 -20.98
C LYS A 883 -21.82 15.79 -22.11
N CYS A 884 -21.75 14.47 -22.08
CA CYS A 884 -21.25 13.62 -23.18
C CYS A 884 -22.15 12.38 -23.34
N ASP A 885 -21.98 11.60 -24.42
CA ASP A 885 -22.55 10.25 -24.50
C ASP A 885 -21.45 9.17 -24.35
N PRO A 886 -21.36 8.48 -23.19
CA PRO A 886 -20.39 7.40 -22.96
C PRO A 886 -20.46 6.26 -23.98
N ARG A 887 -21.54 6.15 -24.76
CA ARG A 887 -21.69 5.14 -25.83
C ARG A 887 -20.82 5.43 -27.05
N HIS A 888 -20.28 6.65 -27.19
CA HIS A 888 -19.31 7.01 -28.22
C HIS A 888 -17.85 6.77 -27.78
N GLY A 889 -17.62 6.44 -26.51
CA GLY A 889 -16.29 6.18 -25.96
C GLY A 889 -16.18 4.80 -25.31
N LYS A 890 -15.03 4.54 -24.71
CA LYS A 890 -14.75 3.35 -23.90
C LYS A 890 -14.51 3.75 -22.44
N TYR A 891 -14.79 2.84 -21.52
CA TYR A 891 -14.47 2.98 -20.10
C TYR A 891 -13.06 2.43 -19.83
N MET A 892 -12.20 3.24 -19.24
CA MET A 892 -10.87 2.82 -18.76
C MET A 892 -10.95 2.31 -17.32
N ALA A 893 -11.73 2.99 -16.47
CA ALA A 893 -11.92 2.64 -15.07
C ALA A 893 -13.30 3.08 -14.59
N CYS A 894 -13.89 2.34 -13.66
CA CYS A 894 -15.15 2.67 -13.01
C CYS A 894 -15.09 2.34 -11.51
N CYS A 895 -15.44 3.28 -10.65
CA CYS A 895 -15.61 3.10 -9.22
C CYS A 895 -17.06 3.43 -8.82
N LEU A 896 -17.69 2.58 -8.02
CA LEU A 896 -19.06 2.74 -7.53
C LEU A 896 -19.04 2.92 -6.00
N LEU A 897 -19.28 4.15 -5.54
CA LEU A 897 -19.29 4.53 -4.13
C LEU A 897 -20.73 4.55 -3.61
N TYR A 898 -21.14 3.46 -2.96
CA TYR A 898 -22.47 3.31 -2.38
C TYR A 898 -22.54 3.90 -0.96
N ARG A 899 -23.66 4.55 -0.63
CA ARG A 899 -23.99 5.04 0.72
C ARG A 899 -25.34 4.52 1.20
N GLY A 900 -25.43 4.12 2.47
CA GLY A 900 -26.65 3.72 3.17
C GLY A 900 -26.91 2.22 3.20
N ASP A 901 -28.19 1.84 3.25
CA ASP A 901 -28.65 0.45 3.33
C ASP A 901 -28.39 -0.30 2.01
N VAL A 902 -27.19 -0.87 1.87
CA VAL A 902 -26.72 -1.53 0.65
C VAL A 902 -26.02 -2.86 1.00
N VAL A 903 -26.51 -3.95 0.42
CA VAL A 903 -25.97 -5.30 0.63
C VAL A 903 -24.91 -5.61 -0.45
N PRO A 904 -23.66 -6.00 -0.10
CA PRO A 904 -22.59 -6.25 -1.07
C PRO A 904 -22.94 -7.30 -2.14
N LYS A 905 -23.75 -8.31 -1.77
CA LYS A 905 -24.27 -9.33 -2.69
C LYS A 905 -25.10 -8.73 -3.83
N ASP A 906 -25.94 -7.75 -3.52
CA ASP A 906 -26.85 -7.12 -4.49
C ASP A 906 -26.09 -6.16 -5.40
N VAL A 907 -25.05 -5.50 -4.88
CA VAL A 907 -24.08 -4.73 -5.68
C VAL A 907 -23.38 -5.63 -6.70
N ASN A 908 -22.86 -6.78 -6.27
CA ASN A 908 -22.20 -7.74 -7.18
C ASN A 908 -23.16 -8.29 -8.24
N ALA A 909 -24.43 -8.55 -7.90
CA ALA A 909 -25.45 -8.95 -8.88
C ALA A 909 -25.81 -7.83 -9.88
N ALA A 910 -25.87 -6.57 -9.42
CA ALA A 910 -26.07 -5.41 -10.27
C ALA A 910 -24.90 -5.20 -11.24
N ILE A 911 -23.65 -5.25 -10.76
CA ILE A 911 -22.44 -5.11 -11.59
C ILE A 911 -22.34 -6.27 -12.60
N ALA A 912 -22.63 -7.50 -12.20
CA ALA A 912 -22.69 -8.64 -13.12
C ALA A 912 -23.73 -8.44 -14.23
N THR A 913 -24.88 -7.84 -13.91
CA THR A 913 -25.90 -7.48 -14.91
C THR A 913 -25.40 -6.37 -15.85
N ILE A 914 -24.78 -5.33 -15.30
CA ILE A 914 -24.18 -4.22 -16.06
C ILE A 914 -23.13 -4.72 -17.06
N LYS A 915 -22.22 -5.63 -16.65
CA LYS A 915 -21.19 -6.22 -17.51
C LYS A 915 -21.74 -7.05 -18.70
N THR A 916 -23.04 -7.38 -18.73
CA THR A 916 -23.67 -8.04 -19.90
C THR A 916 -24.22 -7.06 -20.95
N LYS A 917 -24.28 -5.76 -20.67
CA LYS A 917 -24.84 -4.76 -21.58
C LYS A 917 -23.84 -4.36 -22.67
N ARG A 918 -24.14 -4.70 -23.93
CA ARG A 918 -23.34 -4.32 -25.11
C ARG A 918 -23.13 -2.82 -25.32
N THR A 919 -23.90 -1.97 -24.63
CA THR A 919 -23.79 -0.51 -24.66
C THR A 919 -22.75 0.06 -23.69
N ILE A 920 -22.05 -0.79 -22.95
CA ILE A 920 -21.03 -0.41 -21.96
C ILE A 920 -19.76 -1.16 -22.36
N GLN A 921 -18.85 -0.46 -23.03
CA GLN A 921 -17.60 -1.02 -23.55
C GLN A 921 -16.45 -0.56 -22.67
N PHE A 922 -15.60 -1.50 -22.26
CA PHE A 922 -14.33 -1.21 -21.62
C PHE A 922 -13.20 -1.30 -22.64
N VAL A 923 -12.09 -0.62 -22.38
CA VAL A 923 -10.84 -0.84 -23.10
C VAL A 923 -10.38 -2.30 -22.93
N ASP A 924 -9.78 -2.88 -23.97
CA ASP A 924 -9.37 -4.27 -24.03
C ASP A 924 -8.34 -4.65 -22.94
N TRP A 925 -7.43 -3.74 -22.62
CA TRP A 925 -6.44 -3.88 -21.55
C TRP A 925 -7.00 -3.74 -20.12
N CYS A 926 -8.29 -3.43 -19.91
CA CYS A 926 -8.91 -3.34 -18.57
C CYS A 926 -10.11 -4.29 -18.35
N PRO A 927 -9.90 -5.62 -18.32
CA PRO A 927 -10.99 -6.60 -18.15
C PRO A 927 -11.71 -6.55 -16.77
N THR A 928 -11.09 -5.93 -15.77
CA THR A 928 -11.53 -5.95 -14.36
C THR A 928 -12.02 -4.60 -13.83
N GLY A 929 -12.18 -3.58 -14.68
CA GLY A 929 -12.36 -2.15 -14.33
C GLY A 929 -13.59 -1.68 -13.52
N PHE A 930 -14.11 -2.47 -12.57
CA PHE A 930 -15.09 -2.05 -11.57
C PHE A 930 -14.54 -2.18 -10.14
N LYS A 931 -14.38 -1.04 -9.46
CA LYS A 931 -14.05 -0.94 -8.03
C LYS A 931 -15.30 -0.50 -7.25
N VAL A 932 -15.41 -0.89 -5.97
CA VAL A 932 -16.65 -0.76 -5.18
C VAL A 932 -16.34 -0.30 -3.76
N GLY A 933 -16.83 0.89 -3.38
CA GLY A 933 -16.87 1.35 -2.00
C GLY A 933 -18.28 1.22 -1.42
N ILE A 934 -18.41 0.79 -0.16
CA ILE A 934 -19.70 0.74 0.55
C ILE A 934 -19.53 1.38 1.94
N ASN A 935 -20.26 2.47 2.16
CA ASN A 935 -20.38 3.15 3.44
C ASN A 935 -21.83 3.00 3.94
N TYR A 936 -22.02 2.46 5.14
CA TYR A 936 -23.36 2.12 5.65
C TYR A 936 -24.15 3.33 6.18
N GLN A 937 -23.55 4.52 6.28
CA GLN A 937 -24.25 5.74 6.68
C GLN A 937 -25.13 6.26 5.53
N PRO A 938 -26.45 6.47 5.74
CA PRO A 938 -27.35 6.94 4.69
C PRO A 938 -27.05 8.40 4.29
N PRO A 939 -27.30 8.78 3.02
CA PRO A 939 -27.13 10.16 2.56
C PRO A 939 -27.93 11.16 3.41
N THR A 940 -27.24 12.17 3.96
CA THR A 940 -27.88 13.26 4.69
C THR A 940 -28.26 14.38 3.74
N VAL A 941 -29.48 14.91 3.85
CA VAL A 941 -29.93 16.08 3.07
C VAL A 941 -30.02 17.33 3.93
N VAL A 942 -29.68 18.47 3.34
CA VAL A 942 -29.78 19.79 3.99
C VAL A 942 -31.25 20.09 4.32
N PRO A 943 -31.58 20.55 5.55
CA PRO A 943 -32.93 20.98 5.90
C PRO A 943 -33.40 22.14 4.99
N GLY A 944 -34.54 21.97 4.30
CA GLY A 944 -34.98 22.93 3.28
C GLY A 944 -34.15 22.89 1.99
N GLY A 945 -33.45 21.79 1.74
CA GLY A 945 -32.93 21.38 0.44
C GLY A 945 -34.01 20.72 -0.42
N ASP A 946 -33.75 20.68 -1.73
CA ASP A 946 -34.70 20.24 -2.76
C ASP A 946 -34.80 18.69 -2.89
N LEU A 947 -33.79 17.99 -2.35
CA LEU A 947 -33.61 16.53 -2.45
C LEU A 947 -34.41 15.73 -1.40
N ALA A 948 -34.96 14.60 -1.85
CA ALA A 948 -35.56 13.58 -1.01
C ALA A 948 -34.57 12.93 -0.04
N LYS A 949 -35.04 12.54 1.15
CA LYS A 949 -34.33 11.58 2.01
C LYS A 949 -34.44 10.18 1.43
N VAL A 950 -33.31 9.58 1.10
CA VAL A 950 -33.22 8.22 0.53
C VAL A 950 -32.48 7.28 1.47
N GLN A 951 -32.87 6.00 1.48
CA GLN A 951 -32.21 4.97 2.31
C GLN A 951 -30.85 4.55 1.75
N ARG A 952 -30.64 4.76 0.44
CA ARG A 952 -29.43 4.38 -0.29
C ARG A 952 -29.19 5.30 -1.49
N ALA A 953 -27.93 5.52 -1.83
CA ALA A 953 -27.49 6.20 -3.05
C ALA A 953 -26.15 5.63 -3.53
N VAL A 954 -25.74 6.02 -4.72
CA VAL A 954 -24.46 5.65 -5.34
C VAL A 954 -23.90 6.83 -6.14
N CYS A 955 -22.61 7.10 -5.93
CA CYS A 955 -21.82 7.97 -6.80
C CYS A 955 -20.90 7.09 -7.65
N MET A 956 -21.07 7.13 -8.97
CA MET A 956 -20.16 6.51 -9.91
C MET A 956 -19.09 7.53 -10.32
N LEU A 957 -17.83 7.12 -10.28
CA LEU A 957 -16.70 7.82 -10.86
C LEU A 957 -16.13 6.95 -11.97
N SER A 958 -16.16 7.43 -13.21
CA SER A 958 -15.75 6.63 -14.36
C SER A 958 -14.86 7.42 -15.30
N ASN A 959 -13.63 6.96 -15.51
CA ASN A 959 -12.75 7.53 -16.52
C ASN A 959 -13.12 6.92 -17.88
N THR A 960 -13.47 7.76 -18.85
CA THR A 960 -13.98 7.34 -20.16
C THR A 960 -13.56 8.31 -21.25
N THR A 961 -13.23 7.78 -22.44
CA THR A 961 -12.78 8.59 -23.58
C THR A 961 -13.85 9.55 -24.10
N ALA A 962 -15.14 9.30 -23.81
CA ALA A 962 -16.24 10.19 -24.17
C ALA A 962 -16.15 11.60 -23.55
N ILE A 963 -15.32 11.82 -22.52
CA ILE A 963 -15.11 13.17 -21.97
C ILE A 963 -14.37 14.10 -22.95
N ALA A 964 -13.69 13.56 -23.97
CA ALA A 964 -13.16 14.34 -25.09
C ALA A 964 -14.23 15.16 -25.84
N GLU A 965 -15.51 14.72 -25.84
CA GLU A 965 -16.62 15.53 -26.37
C GLU A 965 -16.78 16.88 -25.63
N ALA A 966 -16.30 17.01 -24.39
CA ALA A 966 -16.33 18.26 -23.63
C ALA A 966 -15.16 19.19 -23.97
N TRP A 967 -13.96 18.63 -24.21
CA TRP A 967 -12.79 19.36 -24.67
C TRP A 967 -13.00 19.92 -26.08
N ALA A 968 -13.45 19.10 -27.04
CA ALA A 968 -13.75 19.55 -28.40
C ALA A 968 -14.76 20.71 -28.49
N ARG A 969 -15.69 20.81 -27.54
CA ARG A 969 -16.64 21.95 -27.43
C ARG A 969 -16.03 23.21 -26.81
N LEU A 970 -14.95 23.08 -26.06
CA LEU A 970 -14.20 24.19 -25.47
C LEU A 970 -13.21 24.73 -26.50
N ASP A 971 -12.41 23.85 -27.08
CA ASP A 971 -11.44 24.09 -28.13
C ASP A 971 -12.08 24.75 -29.36
N HIS A 972 -13.23 24.26 -29.83
CA HIS A 972 -13.96 24.90 -30.93
C HIS A 972 -14.39 26.36 -30.61
N LYS A 973 -14.76 26.66 -29.36
CA LYS A 973 -15.09 28.05 -28.95
C LYS A 973 -13.83 28.91 -28.86
N PHE A 974 -12.72 28.35 -28.37
CA PHE A 974 -11.42 28.99 -28.32
C PHE A 974 -10.98 29.39 -29.74
N ASP A 975 -10.98 28.45 -30.68
CA ASP A 975 -10.54 28.64 -32.06
C ASP A 975 -11.34 29.73 -32.78
N LEU A 976 -12.66 29.74 -32.61
CA LEU A 976 -13.55 30.78 -33.18
C LEU A 976 -13.20 32.20 -32.71
N MET A 977 -12.75 32.37 -31.46
CA MET A 977 -12.35 33.68 -30.92
C MET A 977 -10.89 34.02 -31.26
N TYR A 978 -9.98 33.06 -31.12
CA TYR A 978 -8.54 33.25 -31.31
C TYR A 978 -8.18 33.48 -32.79
N ALA A 979 -8.92 32.88 -33.73
CA ALA A 979 -8.85 33.15 -35.17
C ALA A 979 -9.33 34.56 -35.57
N LYS A 980 -9.81 35.37 -34.60
CA LYS A 980 -10.09 36.81 -34.75
C LYS A 980 -9.27 37.68 -33.79
N ARG A 981 -8.41 37.08 -32.95
CA ARG A 981 -7.74 37.72 -31.81
C ARG A 981 -8.71 38.52 -30.92
N ALA A 982 -9.96 38.06 -30.83
CA ALA A 982 -10.96 38.71 -30.00
C ALA A 982 -10.51 38.68 -28.54
N PHE A 983 -10.59 39.81 -27.82
CA PHE A 983 -10.23 39.98 -26.41
C PHE A 983 -8.77 39.68 -25.97
N VAL A 984 -7.90 39.11 -26.83
CA VAL A 984 -6.51 38.74 -26.51
C VAL A 984 -5.70 39.90 -25.90
N PHE A 985 -5.96 41.14 -26.34
CA PHE A 985 -5.29 42.33 -25.83
C PHE A 985 -5.47 42.58 -24.32
N TRP A 986 -6.54 42.05 -23.69
CA TRP A 986 -6.72 42.14 -22.24
C TRP A 986 -5.72 41.28 -21.47
N TYR A 987 -5.31 40.14 -22.03
CA TYR A 987 -4.40 39.19 -21.41
C TYR A 987 -2.95 39.68 -21.59
N VAL A 988 -2.59 40.06 -22.82
CA VAL A 988 -1.27 40.63 -23.13
C VAL A 988 -1.04 41.98 -22.42
N GLY A 989 -2.11 42.76 -22.18
CA GLY A 989 -2.06 44.00 -21.40
C GLY A 989 -1.76 43.79 -19.89
N GLU A 990 -1.88 42.55 -19.40
CA GLU A 990 -1.65 42.16 -17.99
C GLU A 990 -0.41 41.25 -17.86
N GLY A 991 0.52 41.30 -18.82
CA GLY A 991 1.87 40.73 -18.71
C GLY A 991 2.04 39.27 -19.16
N MET A 992 0.99 38.67 -19.71
CA MET A 992 1.01 37.35 -20.37
C MET A 992 1.53 37.47 -21.81
N GLU A 993 2.25 36.48 -22.33
CA GLU A 993 2.69 36.47 -23.74
C GLU A 993 1.60 35.92 -24.68
N GLU A 994 1.53 36.42 -25.93
CA GLU A 994 0.55 35.91 -26.92
C GLU A 994 0.87 34.45 -27.35
N GLY A 995 2.12 34.01 -27.16
CA GLY A 995 2.57 32.64 -27.47
C GLY A 995 1.85 31.57 -26.64
N GLU A 996 1.62 31.84 -25.35
CA GLU A 996 0.98 30.91 -24.41
C GLU A 996 -0.42 30.45 -24.87
N PHE A 997 -1.16 31.31 -25.58
CA PHE A 997 -2.45 30.93 -26.19
C PHE A 997 -2.30 29.85 -27.27
N SER A 998 -1.18 29.83 -27.99
CA SER A 998 -0.91 28.82 -29.02
C SER A 998 -0.41 27.54 -28.37
N GLU A 999 0.52 27.65 -27.42
CA GLU A 999 1.10 26.53 -26.67
C GLU A 999 0.03 25.76 -25.88
N ALA A 1000 -0.83 26.44 -25.13
CA ALA A 1000 -1.95 25.82 -24.43
C ALA A 1000 -2.97 25.17 -25.39
N ARG A 1001 -3.17 25.73 -26.58
CA ARG A 1001 -4.07 25.17 -27.60
C ARG A 1001 -3.50 23.93 -28.28
N GLU A 1002 -2.19 23.88 -28.48
CA GLU A 1002 -1.46 22.72 -29.01
C GLU A 1002 -1.40 21.58 -27.97
N ASP A 1003 -1.23 21.88 -26.68
CA ASP A 1003 -1.29 20.90 -25.60
C ASP A 1003 -2.71 20.28 -25.43
N MET A 1004 -3.76 21.10 -25.55
CA MET A 1004 -5.13 20.58 -25.56
C MET A 1004 -5.43 19.73 -26.80
N ALA A 1005 -4.88 20.07 -27.97
CA ALA A 1005 -4.96 19.21 -29.17
C ALA A 1005 -4.23 17.87 -28.97
N ALA A 1006 -3.11 17.87 -28.24
CA ALA A 1006 -2.43 16.63 -27.85
C ALA A 1006 -3.28 15.82 -26.85
N LEU A 1007 -3.95 16.46 -25.88
CA LEU A 1007 -4.87 15.78 -24.95
C LEU A 1007 -6.09 15.17 -25.66
N GLU A 1008 -6.67 15.85 -26.66
CA GLU A 1008 -7.73 15.26 -27.50
C GLU A 1008 -7.23 13.99 -28.21
N LYS A 1009 -6.01 14.03 -28.75
CA LYS A 1009 -5.37 12.88 -29.42
C LYS A 1009 -5.01 11.74 -28.44
N ASP A 1010 -4.59 12.05 -27.21
CA ASP A 1010 -4.38 11.05 -26.15
C ASP A 1010 -5.68 10.25 -25.88
N TYR A 1011 -6.83 10.93 -25.90
CA TYR A 1011 -8.15 10.29 -25.77
C TYR A 1011 -8.58 9.48 -27.00
N GLU A 1012 -8.20 9.90 -28.22
CA GLU A 1012 -8.44 9.14 -29.46
C GLU A 1012 -7.61 7.85 -29.50
N GLU A 1013 -6.32 7.92 -29.17
CA GLU A 1013 -5.42 6.74 -29.15
C GLU A 1013 -5.87 5.69 -28.13
N VAL A 1014 -6.25 6.10 -26.92
CA VAL A 1014 -6.81 5.19 -25.90
C VAL A 1014 -8.24 4.73 -26.25
N GLY A 1015 -8.89 5.37 -27.24
CA GLY A 1015 -10.16 4.95 -27.82
C GLY A 1015 -10.05 3.84 -28.87
N ALA A 1016 -8.88 3.64 -29.48
CA ALA A 1016 -8.64 2.60 -30.49
C ALA A 1016 -8.77 1.17 -29.91
N ASP A 1017 -8.79 0.15 -30.78
CA ASP A 1017 -8.69 -1.25 -30.39
C ASP A 1017 -7.33 -1.81 -30.85
N THR A 1018 -6.64 -2.56 -29.98
CA THR A 1018 -5.26 -3.03 -30.23
C THR A 1018 -5.15 -4.11 -31.33
N MET A 1019 -6.22 -4.34 -32.10
CA MET A 1019 -6.29 -5.32 -33.20
C MET A 1019 -6.84 -4.73 -34.51
N GLY A 1020 -6.66 -3.42 -34.72
CA GLY A 1020 -7.02 -2.75 -35.98
C GLY A 1020 -5.99 -2.92 -37.11
N ASP A 1021 -4.70 -2.85 -36.80
CA ASP A 1021 -3.67 -2.52 -37.79
C ASP A 1021 -2.87 -3.72 -38.36
N GLU A 1022 -3.07 -4.95 -37.85
CA GLU A 1022 -2.33 -6.14 -38.34
C GLU A 1022 -2.94 -6.81 -39.59
N ASP A 1023 -4.16 -6.42 -40.02
CA ASP A 1023 -4.93 -7.11 -41.08
C ASP A 1023 -4.96 -6.38 -42.46
N GLU A 1024 -4.51 -5.12 -42.59
CA GLU A 1024 -4.56 -4.38 -43.88
C GLU A 1024 -3.22 -4.30 -44.67
N ASP A 1025 -2.05 -4.33 -44.02
CA ASP A 1025 -0.72 -4.22 -44.68
C ASP A 1025 -0.24 -5.53 -45.37
N GLY A 1026 -1.19 -6.34 -45.86
CA GLY A 1026 -0.94 -7.68 -46.40
C GLY A 1026 -0.82 -7.82 -47.93
N GLU A 1027 -1.16 -6.79 -48.73
CA GLU A 1027 -1.23 -6.90 -50.20
C GLU A 1027 -0.56 -5.74 -50.99
N GLU A 1028 0.75 -5.47 -50.82
CA GLU A 1028 1.60 -5.10 -51.99
C GLU A 1028 3.12 -5.32 -51.81
N TYR A 1029 3.73 -5.99 -52.81
CA TYR A 1029 5.18 -6.20 -53.10
C TYR A 1029 5.99 -7.26 -52.33
#